data_AF-A0A9W6TZG0-F1
#
_entry.id   AF-A0A9W6TZG0-F1
#
_cell.length_a   1.000
_cell.length_b   1.000
_cell.length_c   1.000
_cell.angle_alpha   90.00
_cell.angle_beta   90.00
_cell.angle_gamma   90.00
#
_symmetry.space_group_name_H-M   'P 1'
#
loop_
_entity.id
_entity.type
_entity.pdbx_description
1 polymer ?
#
loop_
_entity_poly.entity_id
_entity_poly.type
_entity_poly.pdbx_seq_one_letter_code
_entity_poly.pdbx_strand_id
1 'polypeptide(L)'
;MVVRGVATIFQAIVFTIILAVQGVTSDDDVQLSESFGGPHGNDFSDQASVVAGQTVSVITVRGADRIDGVTLGISGPTAQTFTHGGNGGTDNTLTLAKGEYITSMEAHWGEKGGHTRVFYLKFGTSAGHSVSAGTQTDSAGSVTAPAGFQLGGFFGRDGDEIDLLGAIWSRIAVPDTTPGTVAPANIPDSGAASSATSAAHGTAAPADTSGSVTQAAPANPPTASSGSAPAASIPPASSAGSGATAPDASGSAAGSGSLAKSKPPSTTAPAKPSGPAVQLSQTFGGPHGNEFSDQSAAVSGQTITSLTVRGAARIDGLTLEVSAPTKQTFTHGGTGGDPYTLTLGPGEHITSMEAHWGQKGDHTRIFYLSFGTSAGKTVSAGTQTDEKGSVTAPEGYQLGGFFGRDGDEIDLLGVVWTSIAVVDDTAAKAGSGSTADVSDEDIVLSPLYGGPHGNAFSDIDKIKFSQTVSSITIRSDKRVDAITLQVTSPAEVTMNHGGEGGTDNTLTLGPGEYITSMEAHWGQKNDHTRVFYLNFVTSAGHSISGGTKTDDNAIATAPKGFKLAGFYGRAEDEVDQLGAIWTRISAKDLELTDVEASSGSGSGIMYGTTTIRNWVGPTIGQRSDTACYRKSTDFDSNNICPLGYGKEDTNCQSQCPLSYPVQCSLECIPQNDDCVLEALSKIGSVVAVALNAATGEVFGDILAAYKTAKWAVTCAANIVTVVRGLIYYLRYRQTTAPQGETAELLTAAYQTDVVIYDLPVAVCACLGIPVPPNAQYADYVLVIVEGIVKQAITNGEEIISTGENVLKLLTGTGALNGTSSTTTDDLQELINRNSTCGCELKRLTDHVIRNVNEIRNTTPEASANDVRVKVYKSPTVMNDIPAVTNLCMKELLGEKTLTVAFETRDMLRKTFGVIVDQLIDTGTTDMGKNVAQDDYMLKVANMGLVVLSTIDPTGIAYMASQFVQPICGPTAYLGEIDDGRLSDALGLTTVDEAFVGSYGTWTKSGDGVVHLIMESVDIYDVKVVIHSGGDKYAEVKVPAGTTVTWDATIPELQDKTLYLDRWRPGIFGLPGSSGGSLLLWVPRSSEGGHLEMHVRINPS
;
A
#
# COMPACT_ATOMS: atom_id res chain seq x y z
N MET A 1 -53.08 25.18 -27.07
CA MET A 1 -51.95 26.00 -27.56
C MET A 1 -50.92 26.20 -26.43
N VAL A 2 -50.44 25.11 -25.80
CA VAL A 2 -49.64 25.18 -24.55
C VAL A 2 -48.49 24.14 -24.55
N VAL A 3 -47.97 23.80 -25.74
CA VAL A 3 -46.94 22.73 -25.92
C VAL A 3 -45.69 23.26 -26.67
N ARG A 4 -45.61 24.58 -26.91
CA ARG A 4 -44.44 25.24 -27.54
C ARG A 4 -43.68 26.20 -26.62
N GLY A 5 -44.05 26.30 -25.34
CA GLY A 5 -43.37 27.17 -24.37
C GLY A 5 -42.33 26.47 -23.48
N VAL A 6 -42.40 25.15 -23.33
CA VAL A 6 -41.57 24.40 -22.37
C VAL A 6 -40.19 24.03 -22.95
N ALA A 7 -40.13 23.64 -24.22
CA ALA A 7 -38.89 23.23 -24.88
C ALA A 7 -37.82 24.35 -24.88
N THR A 8 -38.23 25.61 -25.07
CA THR A 8 -37.33 26.76 -25.15
C THR A 8 -36.70 27.14 -23.81
N ILE A 9 -37.33 26.79 -22.68
CA ILE A 9 -36.78 27.02 -21.34
C ILE A 9 -35.74 25.94 -21.01
N PHE A 10 -36.03 24.67 -21.35
CA PHE A 10 -35.06 23.58 -21.19
C PHE A 10 -33.78 23.80 -22.00
N GLN A 11 -33.88 24.27 -23.25
CA GLN A 11 -32.69 24.57 -24.06
C GLN A 11 -31.83 25.70 -23.46
N ALA A 12 -32.41 26.68 -22.76
CA ALA A 12 -31.64 27.75 -22.12
C ALA A 12 -30.89 27.27 -20.86
N ILE A 13 -31.53 26.41 -20.05
CA ILE A 13 -30.91 25.86 -18.83
C ILE A 13 -29.74 24.94 -19.20
N VAL A 14 -29.92 24.04 -20.18
CA VAL A 14 -28.85 23.16 -20.66
C VAL A 14 -27.66 23.95 -21.22
N PHE A 15 -27.91 25.03 -21.99
CA PHE A 15 -26.82 25.87 -22.51
C PHE A 15 -26.08 26.70 -21.45
N THR A 16 -26.67 26.89 -20.26
CA THR A 16 -26.01 27.60 -19.15
C THR A 16 -25.13 26.65 -18.33
N ILE A 17 -25.55 25.39 -18.16
CA ILE A 17 -24.77 24.35 -17.48
C ILE A 17 -23.50 23.96 -18.28
N ILE A 18 -23.59 23.97 -19.61
CA ILE A 18 -22.45 23.67 -20.51
C ILE A 18 -21.31 24.71 -20.45
N LEU A 19 -21.53 25.86 -19.80
CA LEU A 19 -20.50 26.90 -19.58
C LEU A 19 -19.96 26.95 -18.14
N ALA A 20 -20.29 25.97 -17.29
CA ALA A 20 -19.88 25.92 -15.88
C ALA A 20 -19.03 24.69 -15.51
N VAL A 21 -18.55 23.92 -16.49
CA VAL A 21 -17.68 22.73 -16.27
C VAL A 21 -16.39 22.85 -17.09
N GLN A 22 -15.59 23.88 -16.78
CA GLN A 22 -14.17 23.99 -17.13
C GLN A 22 -13.47 24.64 -15.93
N GLY A 23 -12.69 23.87 -15.16
CA GLY A 23 -12.11 24.37 -13.91
C GLY A 23 -11.45 23.33 -13.00
N VAL A 24 -11.59 22.03 -13.26
CA VAL A 24 -10.81 20.97 -12.58
C VAL A 24 -10.08 20.18 -13.66
N THR A 25 -8.84 20.57 -13.95
CA THR A 25 -7.95 19.80 -14.82
C THR A 25 -7.13 18.84 -13.96
N SER A 26 -7.28 17.53 -14.18
CA SER A 26 -6.20 16.62 -13.83
C SER A 26 -4.97 16.97 -14.68
N ASP A 27 -3.77 16.82 -14.13
CA ASP A 27 -2.54 17.27 -14.78
C ASP A 27 -1.93 16.19 -15.71
N ASP A 28 -2.79 15.31 -16.22
CA ASP A 28 -2.42 14.21 -17.11
C ASP A 28 -2.27 14.71 -18.56
N ASP A 29 -1.04 14.70 -19.06
CA ASP A 29 -0.70 15.12 -20.43
C ASP A 29 -1.29 14.23 -21.54
N VAL A 30 -1.82 13.05 -21.18
CA VAL A 30 -2.42 12.05 -22.08
C VAL A 30 -3.64 11.43 -21.40
N GLN A 31 -4.76 11.29 -22.13
CA GLN A 31 -6.02 10.72 -21.64
C GLN A 31 -6.61 9.72 -22.65
N LEU A 32 -7.23 8.64 -22.18
CA LEU A 32 -7.91 7.66 -23.04
C LEU A 32 -9.39 8.00 -23.20
N SER A 33 -9.99 7.66 -24.35
CA SER A 33 -11.43 7.74 -24.58
C SER A 33 -12.13 6.41 -24.29
N GLU A 34 -13.47 6.39 -24.34
CA GLU A 34 -14.23 5.15 -24.58
C GLU A 34 -13.77 4.46 -25.87
N SER A 35 -13.92 3.14 -25.95
CA SER A 35 -13.56 2.33 -27.13
C SER A 35 -14.77 1.62 -27.73
N PHE A 36 -14.85 1.58 -29.06
CA PHE A 36 -16.02 1.09 -29.80
C PHE A 36 -15.67 -0.14 -30.65
N GLY A 37 -16.45 -1.21 -30.54
CA GLY A 37 -16.22 -2.47 -31.27
C GLY A 37 -16.54 -3.72 -30.45
N GLY A 38 -15.70 -4.75 -30.53
CA GLY A 38 -15.86 -5.97 -29.72
C GLY A 38 -14.59 -6.83 -29.53
N PRO A 39 -14.70 -7.98 -28.85
CA PRO A 39 -13.59 -8.66 -28.16
C PRO A 39 -12.81 -9.65 -29.05
N HIS A 40 -12.54 -9.30 -30.30
CA HIS A 40 -11.80 -10.15 -31.23
C HIS A 40 -10.55 -9.43 -31.75
N GLY A 41 -9.73 -10.09 -32.57
CA GLY A 41 -8.45 -9.52 -33.01
C GLY A 41 -7.38 -9.57 -31.91
N ASN A 42 -6.20 -9.05 -32.21
CA ASN A 42 -5.08 -8.89 -31.27
C ASN A 42 -5.10 -7.47 -30.68
N ASP A 43 -4.65 -7.31 -29.44
CA ASP A 43 -4.64 -6.00 -28.77
C ASP A 43 -3.47 -5.10 -29.24
N PHE A 44 -3.74 -3.80 -29.42
CA PHE A 44 -2.74 -2.79 -29.75
C PHE A 44 -2.94 -1.49 -28.95
N SER A 45 -1.87 -0.74 -28.72
CA SER A 45 -1.93 0.61 -28.14
C SER A 45 -0.72 1.45 -28.52
N ASP A 46 -0.96 2.68 -28.96
CA ASP A 46 0.06 3.69 -29.26
C ASP A 46 0.52 4.45 -28.00
N GLN A 47 -0.13 4.25 -26.84
CA GLN A 47 -0.04 5.12 -25.66
C GLN A 47 1.39 5.39 -25.20
N ALA A 48 2.26 4.38 -25.18
CA ALA A 48 3.66 4.52 -24.78
C ALA A 48 4.52 5.39 -25.74
N SER A 49 3.97 5.74 -26.90
CA SER A 49 4.56 6.67 -27.89
C SER A 49 3.77 7.98 -28.03
N VAL A 50 2.69 8.18 -27.27
CA VAL A 50 1.93 9.43 -27.23
C VAL A 50 2.54 10.38 -26.19
N VAL A 51 2.73 11.64 -26.57
CA VAL A 51 3.31 12.69 -25.72
C VAL A 51 2.57 14.01 -25.93
N ALA A 52 2.58 14.90 -24.92
CA ALA A 52 2.09 16.26 -25.08
C ALA A 52 2.83 17.01 -26.19
N GLY A 53 2.16 17.98 -26.82
CA GLY A 53 2.74 18.81 -27.87
C GLY A 53 2.96 18.11 -29.22
N GLN A 54 2.39 16.92 -29.43
CA GLN A 54 2.40 16.27 -30.73
C GLN A 54 1.84 17.16 -31.86
N THR A 55 2.31 16.96 -33.08
CA THR A 55 1.79 17.63 -34.28
C THR A 55 1.30 16.57 -35.28
N VAL A 56 0.02 16.23 -35.21
CA VAL A 56 -0.64 15.40 -36.23
C VAL A 56 -0.54 16.08 -37.58
N SER A 57 -0.17 15.32 -38.60
CA SER A 57 -0.02 15.80 -39.98
C SER A 57 -0.97 15.12 -40.96
N VAL A 58 -1.36 13.87 -40.68
CA VAL A 58 -2.27 13.08 -41.53
C VAL A 58 -3.02 12.03 -40.71
N ILE A 59 -4.28 11.81 -41.09
CA ILE A 59 -5.11 10.67 -40.68
C ILE A 59 -5.62 9.96 -41.94
N THR A 60 -5.48 8.65 -41.99
CA THR A 60 -6.05 7.79 -43.04
C THR A 60 -6.96 6.75 -42.41
N VAL A 61 -8.17 6.62 -42.95
CA VAL A 61 -9.13 5.55 -42.62
C VAL A 61 -9.25 4.66 -43.85
N ARG A 62 -8.89 3.38 -43.70
CA ARG A 62 -8.95 2.37 -44.76
C ARG A 62 -10.20 1.53 -44.56
N GLY A 63 -11.12 1.57 -45.52
CA GLY A 63 -12.39 0.87 -45.40
C GLY A 63 -13.15 0.68 -46.71
N ALA A 64 -14.14 -0.21 -46.69
CA ALA A 64 -15.14 -0.41 -47.74
C ALA A 64 -16.53 -0.59 -47.11
N ASP A 65 -17.00 -1.84 -46.93
CA ASP A 65 -18.22 -2.14 -46.15
C ASP A 65 -17.98 -2.02 -44.63
N ARG A 66 -16.73 -2.20 -44.20
CA ARG A 66 -16.22 -2.10 -42.82
C ARG A 66 -14.94 -1.27 -42.81
N ILE A 67 -14.35 -1.10 -41.62
CA ILE A 67 -12.99 -0.58 -41.47
C ILE A 67 -12.00 -1.73 -41.53
N ASP A 68 -11.18 -1.71 -42.58
CA ASP A 68 -10.07 -2.64 -42.75
C ASP A 68 -8.86 -2.17 -41.93
N GLY A 69 -8.60 -0.85 -41.80
CA GLY A 69 -7.50 -0.31 -40.99
C GLY A 69 -7.51 1.21 -40.77
N VAL A 70 -6.57 1.70 -39.96
CA VAL A 70 -6.40 3.13 -39.62
C VAL A 70 -4.91 3.51 -39.54
N THR A 71 -4.56 4.76 -39.84
CA THR A 71 -3.16 5.24 -39.84
C THR A 71 -3.08 6.71 -39.41
N LEU A 72 -2.25 7.02 -38.41
CA LEU A 72 -2.02 8.38 -37.89
C LEU A 72 -0.55 8.76 -38.07
N GLY A 73 -0.27 9.87 -38.78
CA GLY A 73 1.08 10.37 -39.03
C GLY A 73 1.40 11.60 -38.19
N ILE A 74 2.32 11.45 -37.25
CA ILE A 74 2.84 12.50 -36.36
C ILE A 74 4.12 13.09 -36.96
N SER A 75 4.21 14.43 -36.99
CA SER A 75 5.33 15.17 -37.59
C SER A 75 6.28 15.82 -36.58
N GLY A 76 5.94 15.80 -35.29
CA GLY A 76 6.73 16.29 -34.17
C GLY A 76 6.04 16.00 -32.83
N PRO A 77 6.74 16.11 -31.68
CA PRO A 77 8.16 16.44 -31.54
C PRO A 77 9.08 15.35 -32.11
N THR A 78 8.67 14.09 -32.02
CA THR A 78 9.25 12.96 -32.78
C THR A 78 8.35 12.64 -33.97
N ALA A 79 8.93 12.41 -35.14
CA ALA A 79 8.18 11.99 -36.33
C ALA A 79 7.96 10.47 -36.29
N GLN A 80 6.70 10.04 -36.36
CA GLN A 80 6.29 8.64 -36.18
C GLN A 80 4.93 8.38 -36.85
N THR A 81 4.67 7.13 -37.22
CA THR A 81 3.42 6.73 -37.87
C THR A 81 2.85 5.50 -37.18
N PHE A 82 1.64 5.64 -36.65
CA PHE A 82 0.85 4.53 -36.11
C PHE A 82 0.01 3.91 -37.23
N THR A 83 -0.12 2.59 -37.27
CA THR A 83 -0.82 1.87 -38.35
C THR A 83 -1.36 0.55 -37.82
N HIS A 84 -2.69 0.42 -37.81
CA HIS A 84 -3.41 -0.72 -37.24
C HIS A 84 -4.43 -1.25 -38.25
N GLY A 85 -4.72 -2.55 -38.19
CA GLY A 85 -5.58 -3.26 -39.12
C GLY A 85 -4.91 -3.70 -40.42
N GLY A 86 -5.73 -4.27 -41.31
CA GLY A 86 -5.31 -4.98 -42.50
C GLY A 86 -5.03 -4.12 -43.74
N ASN A 87 -4.83 -4.83 -44.85
CA ASN A 87 -4.50 -4.28 -46.16
C ASN A 87 -5.70 -4.31 -47.14
N GLY A 88 -6.93 -4.42 -46.61
CA GLY A 88 -8.16 -4.41 -47.40
C GLY A 88 -8.67 -3.01 -47.72
N GLY A 89 -9.97 -2.88 -48.00
CA GLY A 89 -10.66 -1.59 -48.14
C GLY A 89 -10.11 -0.63 -49.20
N THR A 90 -10.22 0.66 -48.92
CA THR A 90 -9.65 1.76 -49.72
C THR A 90 -9.32 2.95 -48.81
N ASP A 91 -8.17 3.59 -49.07
CA ASP A 91 -7.61 4.66 -48.22
C ASP A 91 -8.35 5.99 -48.43
N ASN A 92 -9.02 6.46 -47.38
CA ASN A 92 -9.58 7.81 -47.28
C ASN A 92 -8.67 8.64 -46.38
N THR A 93 -7.99 9.65 -46.92
CA THR A 93 -6.91 10.38 -46.23
C THR A 93 -7.22 11.86 -46.10
N LEU A 94 -7.04 12.41 -44.89
CA LEU A 94 -7.06 13.84 -44.60
C LEU A 94 -5.67 14.27 -44.09
N THR A 95 -5.03 15.16 -44.84
CA THR A 95 -3.81 15.88 -44.40
C THR A 95 -4.25 17.14 -43.68
N LEU A 96 -3.74 17.37 -42.47
CA LEU A 96 -4.12 18.50 -41.63
C LEU A 96 -3.36 19.77 -42.04
N ALA A 97 -4.03 20.93 -41.96
CA ALA A 97 -3.38 22.22 -42.09
C ALA A 97 -2.51 22.55 -40.87
N LYS A 98 -1.59 23.52 -41.00
CA LYS A 98 -0.74 23.95 -39.87
C LYS A 98 -1.61 24.57 -38.76
N GLY A 99 -1.66 23.90 -37.60
CA GLY A 99 -2.47 24.32 -36.44
C GLY A 99 -3.90 23.78 -36.45
N GLU A 100 -4.26 22.96 -37.43
CA GLU A 100 -5.44 22.09 -37.37
C GLU A 100 -5.10 20.83 -36.55
N TYR A 101 -6.09 20.32 -35.82
CA TYR A 101 -5.95 19.14 -34.97
C TYR A 101 -7.26 18.34 -34.94
N ILE A 102 -7.19 17.02 -34.71
CA ILE A 102 -8.37 16.14 -34.65
C ILE A 102 -8.99 16.25 -33.25
N THR A 103 -10.30 16.54 -33.22
CA THR A 103 -11.08 16.85 -32.01
C THR A 103 -12.18 15.83 -31.73
N SER A 104 -12.50 14.92 -32.66
CA SER A 104 -13.53 13.91 -32.43
C SER A 104 -13.32 12.63 -33.25
N MET A 105 -13.80 11.51 -32.71
CA MET A 105 -13.93 10.22 -33.38
C MET A 105 -15.36 9.71 -33.22
N GLU A 106 -15.97 9.25 -34.31
CA GLU A 106 -17.30 8.64 -34.39
C GLU A 106 -17.14 7.26 -35.01
N ALA A 107 -17.69 6.23 -34.37
CA ALA A 107 -17.54 4.83 -34.74
C ALA A 107 -18.90 4.12 -34.76
N HIS A 108 -19.10 3.22 -35.71
CA HIS A 108 -20.21 2.26 -35.70
C HIS A 108 -19.66 0.84 -35.79
N TRP A 109 -20.30 -0.12 -35.10
CA TRP A 109 -19.89 -1.52 -35.07
C TRP A 109 -21.06 -2.48 -35.28
N GLY A 110 -20.75 -3.72 -35.62
CA GLY A 110 -21.76 -4.74 -35.92
C GLY A 110 -21.17 -6.13 -36.03
N GLU A 111 -22.01 -7.16 -36.11
CA GLU A 111 -21.56 -8.54 -36.22
C GLU A 111 -21.42 -9.00 -37.68
N LYS A 112 -20.32 -9.70 -37.97
CA LYS A 112 -20.04 -10.38 -39.25
C LYS A 112 -19.57 -11.80 -38.95
N GLY A 113 -20.46 -12.77 -39.10
CA GLY A 113 -20.13 -14.20 -39.05
C GLY A 113 -19.59 -14.68 -37.71
N GLY A 114 -20.20 -14.25 -36.60
CA GLY A 114 -19.77 -14.58 -35.24
C GLY A 114 -18.72 -13.63 -34.64
N HIS A 115 -18.30 -12.59 -35.38
CA HIS A 115 -17.35 -11.58 -34.88
C HIS A 115 -17.93 -10.16 -34.94
N THR A 116 -17.91 -9.44 -33.83
CA THR A 116 -18.08 -7.97 -33.84
C THR A 116 -16.91 -7.31 -34.56
N ARG A 117 -17.17 -6.31 -35.41
CA ARG A 117 -16.18 -5.54 -36.18
C ARG A 117 -16.54 -4.05 -36.13
N VAL A 118 -15.57 -3.16 -36.36
CA VAL A 118 -15.86 -1.74 -36.64
C VAL A 118 -16.31 -1.60 -38.10
N PHE A 119 -17.55 -1.16 -38.29
CA PHE A 119 -18.19 -1.03 -39.60
C PHE A 119 -18.03 0.37 -40.21
N TYR A 120 -17.93 1.42 -39.41
CA TYR A 120 -17.70 2.80 -39.85
C TYR A 120 -16.78 3.54 -38.89
N LEU A 121 -15.96 4.43 -39.43
CA LEU A 121 -15.21 5.43 -38.66
C LEU A 121 -15.29 6.79 -39.35
N LYS A 122 -15.32 7.83 -38.53
CA LYS A 122 -15.24 9.23 -38.93
C LYS A 122 -14.45 10.04 -37.92
N PHE A 123 -13.51 10.85 -38.40
CA PHE A 123 -12.74 11.80 -37.59
C PHE A 123 -13.12 13.23 -37.97
N GLY A 124 -13.23 14.12 -36.99
CA GLY A 124 -13.49 15.56 -37.17
C GLY A 124 -12.36 16.43 -36.63
N THR A 125 -12.12 17.58 -37.24
CA THR A 125 -11.04 18.51 -36.87
C THR A 125 -11.52 19.86 -36.34
N SER A 126 -10.63 20.57 -35.65
CA SER A 126 -10.83 21.94 -35.17
C SER A 126 -11.06 22.97 -36.29
N ALA A 127 -10.74 22.65 -37.54
CA ALA A 127 -11.07 23.46 -38.72
C ALA A 127 -12.44 23.11 -39.36
N GLY A 128 -13.14 22.09 -38.83
CA GLY A 128 -14.41 21.62 -39.38
C GLY A 128 -14.27 20.69 -40.60
N HIS A 129 -13.07 20.19 -40.89
CA HIS A 129 -12.88 19.10 -41.85
C HIS A 129 -13.19 17.74 -41.22
N SER A 130 -13.41 16.74 -42.06
CA SER A 130 -13.60 15.36 -41.60
C SER A 130 -13.16 14.34 -42.64
N VAL A 131 -12.75 13.15 -42.19
CA VAL A 131 -12.52 11.97 -43.01
C VAL A 131 -13.37 10.81 -42.48
N SER A 132 -13.86 9.95 -43.37
CA SER A 132 -14.62 8.76 -42.98
C SER A 132 -14.54 7.64 -44.01
N ALA A 133 -14.78 6.39 -43.56
CA ALA A 133 -14.92 5.21 -44.40
C ALA A 133 -15.87 4.19 -43.75
N GLY A 134 -16.26 3.15 -44.49
CA GLY A 134 -17.13 2.09 -43.99
C GLY A 134 -18.63 2.34 -44.20
N THR A 135 -19.48 1.53 -43.57
CA THR A 135 -20.95 1.65 -43.59
C THR A 135 -21.54 1.76 -42.19
N GLN A 136 -22.50 2.66 -41.99
CA GLN A 136 -23.10 2.88 -40.67
C GLN A 136 -24.07 1.75 -40.28
N THR A 137 -23.97 1.29 -39.04
CA THR A 137 -24.86 0.31 -38.39
C THR A 137 -25.64 0.94 -37.25
N ASP A 138 -26.61 0.22 -36.67
CA ASP A 138 -27.46 0.72 -35.57
C ASP A 138 -26.71 0.91 -34.24
N SER A 139 -25.56 0.24 -34.05
CA SER A 139 -24.69 0.43 -32.88
C SER A 139 -23.61 1.46 -33.19
N ALA A 140 -23.66 2.61 -32.50
CA ALA A 140 -22.84 3.78 -32.78
C ALA A 140 -22.40 4.49 -31.49
N GLY A 141 -21.25 5.15 -31.54
CA GLY A 141 -20.67 5.91 -30.42
C GLY A 141 -19.74 7.00 -30.94
N SER A 142 -19.49 8.03 -30.12
CA SER A 142 -18.62 9.14 -30.50
C SER A 142 -17.97 9.80 -29.30
N VAL A 143 -16.67 10.05 -29.40
CA VAL A 143 -15.85 10.72 -28.39
C VAL A 143 -15.31 12.04 -28.91
N THR A 144 -15.18 13.02 -28.01
CA THR A 144 -14.64 14.35 -28.31
C THR A 144 -13.43 14.60 -27.41
N ALA A 145 -12.42 15.29 -27.94
CA ALA A 145 -11.22 15.65 -27.20
C ALA A 145 -11.56 16.59 -26.02
N PRO A 146 -10.98 16.38 -24.83
CA PRO A 146 -11.05 17.33 -23.73
C PRO A 146 -10.55 18.74 -24.11
N ALA A 147 -10.95 19.75 -23.33
CA ALA A 147 -10.53 21.13 -23.58
C ALA A 147 -9.00 21.27 -23.50
N GLY A 148 -8.36 21.64 -24.61
CA GLY A 148 -6.90 21.73 -24.72
C GLY A 148 -6.21 20.45 -25.24
N PHE A 149 -6.95 19.42 -25.65
CA PHE A 149 -6.40 18.16 -26.16
C PHE A 149 -6.72 17.93 -27.65
N GLN A 150 -5.97 17.01 -28.27
CA GLN A 150 -6.14 16.52 -29.64
C GLN A 150 -5.89 15.01 -29.72
N LEU A 151 -6.29 14.33 -30.80
CA LEU A 151 -5.87 12.95 -31.05
C LEU A 151 -4.34 12.84 -31.15
N GLY A 152 -3.71 12.01 -30.31
CA GLY A 152 -2.28 11.69 -30.37
C GLY A 152 -1.97 10.27 -30.87
N GLY A 153 -2.91 9.33 -30.70
CA GLY A 153 -2.76 7.92 -31.10
C GLY A 153 -4.05 7.12 -30.89
N PHE A 154 -3.97 5.80 -31.02
CA PHE A 154 -5.08 4.86 -30.87
C PHE A 154 -4.76 3.73 -29.90
N PHE A 155 -5.81 3.08 -29.40
CA PHE A 155 -5.72 1.77 -28.76
C PHE A 155 -6.93 0.92 -29.19
N GLY A 156 -6.83 -0.41 -29.07
CA GLY A 156 -7.95 -1.29 -29.38
C GLY A 156 -7.53 -2.67 -29.82
N ARG A 157 -8.27 -3.25 -30.78
CA ARG A 157 -8.03 -4.61 -31.30
C ARG A 157 -8.14 -4.69 -32.82
N ASP A 158 -7.25 -5.45 -33.46
CA ASP A 158 -7.16 -5.56 -34.91
C ASP A 158 -6.80 -6.96 -35.48
N GLY A 159 -6.82 -7.05 -36.80
CA GLY A 159 -6.44 -8.22 -37.59
C GLY A 159 -6.54 -7.90 -39.08
N ASP A 160 -7.23 -8.74 -39.85
CA ASP A 160 -7.57 -8.42 -41.25
C ASP A 160 -8.51 -7.19 -41.39
N GLU A 161 -9.26 -6.87 -40.32
CA GLU A 161 -10.19 -5.74 -40.18
C GLU A 161 -10.07 -5.20 -38.73
N ILE A 162 -10.48 -3.94 -38.47
CA ILE A 162 -10.51 -3.40 -37.09
C ILE A 162 -11.66 -4.04 -36.30
N ASP A 163 -11.35 -4.58 -35.13
CA ASP A 163 -12.29 -5.22 -34.21
C ASP A 163 -12.84 -4.24 -33.16
N LEU A 164 -11.95 -3.39 -32.61
CA LEU A 164 -12.27 -2.38 -31.59
C LEU A 164 -11.30 -1.19 -31.67
N LEU A 165 -11.80 0.03 -31.46
CA LEU A 165 -10.97 1.25 -31.50
C LEU A 165 -11.39 2.29 -30.44
N GLY A 166 -10.42 2.74 -29.65
CA GLY A 166 -10.48 3.93 -28.79
C GLY A 166 -9.44 4.98 -29.21
N ALA A 167 -9.70 6.24 -28.89
CA ALA A 167 -8.82 7.37 -29.17
C ALA A 167 -7.93 7.68 -27.96
N ILE A 168 -6.69 8.05 -28.22
CA ILE A 168 -5.77 8.60 -27.21
C ILE A 168 -5.70 10.11 -27.43
N TRP A 169 -6.13 10.87 -26.45
CA TRP A 169 -6.05 12.33 -26.42
C TRP A 169 -4.71 12.77 -25.81
N SER A 170 -4.05 13.76 -26.42
CA SER A 170 -2.80 14.36 -25.96
C SER A 170 -2.95 15.86 -25.80
N ARG A 171 -2.31 16.44 -24.77
CA ARG A 171 -2.36 17.88 -24.49
C ARG A 171 -1.70 18.67 -25.62
N ILE A 172 -2.40 19.67 -26.16
CA ILE A 172 -1.87 20.58 -27.18
C ILE A 172 -0.87 21.52 -26.49
N ALA A 173 0.36 21.63 -27.02
CA ALA A 173 1.37 22.49 -26.43
C ALA A 173 0.91 23.96 -26.43
N VAL A 174 0.87 24.57 -25.25
CA VAL A 174 0.71 26.02 -25.09
C VAL A 174 1.98 26.69 -25.64
N PRO A 175 1.89 27.65 -26.58
CA PRO A 175 3.07 28.36 -27.06
C PRO A 175 3.65 29.21 -25.92
N ASP A 176 4.96 29.04 -25.66
CA ASP A 176 5.67 29.65 -24.54
C ASP A 176 5.38 31.15 -24.38
N THR A 177 4.59 31.49 -23.36
CA THR A 177 4.57 32.86 -22.82
C THR A 177 5.75 33.04 -21.88
N THR A 178 6.97 32.92 -22.42
CA THR A 178 8.19 33.31 -21.71
C THR A 178 7.99 34.70 -21.10
N PRO A 179 8.12 34.87 -19.77
CA PRO A 179 8.01 36.17 -19.14
C PRO A 179 9.00 37.14 -19.77
N GLY A 180 8.48 38.20 -20.40
CA GLY A 180 9.26 39.12 -21.19
C GLY A 180 10.35 39.78 -20.33
N THR A 181 11.59 39.35 -20.50
CA THR A 181 12.74 39.91 -19.76
C THR A 181 12.88 41.38 -20.14
N VAL A 182 12.42 42.26 -19.25
CA VAL A 182 12.49 43.70 -19.44
C VAL A 182 13.94 44.16 -19.46
N ALA A 183 14.45 44.42 -20.66
CA ALA A 183 15.79 44.95 -20.85
C ALA A 183 15.91 46.32 -20.14
N PRO A 184 17.03 46.59 -19.44
CA PRO A 184 17.27 47.89 -18.82
C PRO A 184 17.32 49.00 -19.89
N ALA A 185 16.87 50.20 -19.51
CA ALA A 185 16.58 51.27 -20.45
C ALA A 185 17.79 51.73 -21.29
N ASN A 186 17.63 51.74 -22.61
CA ASN A 186 18.60 52.36 -23.52
C ASN A 186 18.56 53.89 -23.41
N ILE A 187 19.68 54.48 -22.97
CA ILE A 187 20.01 55.88 -23.27
C ILE A 187 20.45 55.93 -24.75
N PRO A 188 19.93 56.85 -25.57
CA PRO A 188 20.28 56.90 -26.99
C PRO A 188 21.57 57.67 -27.25
N ASP A 189 22.52 57.07 -27.98
CA ASP A 189 23.18 57.74 -29.10
C ASP A 189 23.74 56.72 -30.13
N SER A 190 24.09 57.27 -31.30
CA SER A 190 24.65 56.72 -32.52
C SER A 190 25.75 55.65 -32.44
N GLY A 191 25.71 54.70 -33.39
CA GLY A 191 26.80 53.76 -33.68
C GLY A 191 26.48 52.82 -34.84
N ALA A 192 27.15 52.98 -35.98
CA ALA A 192 26.80 52.29 -37.23
C ALA A 192 27.46 50.91 -37.43
N ALA A 193 26.78 50.10 -38.27
CA ALA A 193 27.33 49.14 -39.24
C ALA A 193 27.76 47.70 -38.83
N SER A 194 27.03 46.75 -39.43
CA SER A 194 27.53 45.60 -40.21
C SER A 194 28.31 44.43 -39.56
N SER A 195 27.59 43.29 -39.43
CA SER A 195 27.96 41.94 -39.91
C SER A 195 29.35 41.33 -39.62
N ALA A 196 29.37 40.18 -38.94
CA ALA A 196 30.08 38.99 -39.44
C ALA A 196 29.62 37.65 -38.81
N THR A 197 29.27 36.75 -39.71
CA THR A 197 29.05 35.30 -39.66
C THR A 197 30.14 34.41 -39.02
N SER A 198 29.68 33.43 -38.22
CA SER A 198 29.99 31.97 -38.32
C SER A 198 31.38 31.37 -38.02
N ALA A 199 31.36 30.05 -37.74
CA ALA A 199 32.46 29.08 -37.54
C ALA A 199 33.27 29.25 -36.22
N ALA A 200 33.40 28.31 -35.27
CA ALA A 200 33.22 26.84 -35.15
C ALA A 200 34.51 25.98 -35.26
N HIS A 201 34.50 24.89 -34.48
CA HIS A 201 35.32 23.66 -34.55
C HIS A 201 36.72 23.58 -33.90
N GLY A 202 36.86 22.62 -32.96
CA GLY A 202 38.12 21.92 -32.61
C GLY A 202 39.06 22.55 -31.57
N THR A 203 39.91 21.82 -30.85
CA THR A 203 39.97 20.36 -30.57
C THR A 203 40.99 20.08 -29.43
N ALA A 204 40.80 18.98 -28.67
CA ALA A 204 41.80 18.21 -27.90
C ALA A 204 42.79 18.89 -26.89
N ALA A 205 42.64 18.54 -25.59
CA ALA A 205 43.58 17.75 -24.73
C ALA A 205 45.12 17.74 -24.98
N PRO A 206 45.98 17.36 -23.98
CA PRO A 206 45.88 17.40 -22.50
C PRO A 206 47.21 17.84 -21.79
N ALA A 207 47.43 17.39 -20.54
CA ALA A 207 48.71 17.10 -19.83
C ALA A 207 49.26 18.07 -18.74
N ASP A 208 49.54 17.48 -17.56
CA ASP A 208 50.77 17.59 -16.73
C ASP A 208 51.20 18.92 -16.04
N THR A 209 51.93 18.94 -14.89
CA THR A 209 52.49 17.89 -14.01
C THR A 209 52.64 18.31 -12.52
N SER A 210 53.00 17.34 -11.67
CA SER A 210 53.25 17.34 -10.21
C SER A 210 54.26 18.37 -9.61
N GLY A 211 54.16 18.60 -8.28
CA GLY A 211 55.20 19.21 -7.44
C GLY A 211 54.98 18.99 -5.93
N SER A 212 56.04 18.63 -5.17
CA SER A 212 56.04 18.33 -3.72
C SER A 212 57.39 18.73 -3.09
N VAL A 213 57.52 18.80 -1.74
CA VAL A 213 58.68 18.34 -0.90
C VAL A 213 58.77 18.95 0.53
N THR A 214 58.52 18.12 1.58
CA THR A 214 59.04 18.18 2.99
C THR A 214 58.72 19.42 3.89
N GLN A 215 58.90 19.47 5.22
CA GLN A 215 59.43 18.61 6.33
C GLN A 215 58.75 19.08 7.68
N ALA A 216 59.03 18.73 8.94
CA ALA A 216 60.02 17.91 9.70
C ALA A 216 59.46 17.60 11.14
N ALA A 217 60.24 16.90 12.01
CA ALA A 217 59.99 16.71 13.46
C ALA A 217 61.25 17.12 14.30
N PRO A 218 61.19 17.33 15.64
CA PRO A 218 61.49 16.21 16.58
C PRO A 218 61.02 16.30 18.08
N ALA A 219 61.14 15.16 18.79
CA ALA A 219 61.52 14.99 20.22
C ALA A 219 60.52 15.24 21.40
N ASN A 220 60.93 14.72 22.58
CA ASN A 220 60.20 14.37 23.83
C ASN A 220 61.11 14.81 25.06
N PRO A 221 60.87 14.53 26.38
CA PRO A 221 59.77 13.90 27.12
C PRO A 221 59.31 14.68 28.43
N PRO A 222 59.27 14.14 29.70
CA PRO A 222 57.99 13.81 30.39
C PRO A 222 57.84 14.27 31.88
N THR A 223 56.70 13.93 32.52
CA THR A 223 56.46 13.83 34.00
C THR A 223 55.04 13.26 34.26
N ALA A 224 54.54 12.99 35.49
CA ALA A 224 54.95 12.03 36.54
C ALA A 224 53.89 11.98 37.69
N SER A 225 53.70 10.96 38.55
CA SER A 225 53.78 9.48 38.43
C SER A 225 53.37 8.78 39.76
N SER A 226 52.26 8.02 39.81
CA SER A 226 51.88 7.14 40.96
C SER A 226 50.93 6.01 40.49
N GLY A 227 50.99 4.74 40.89
CA GLY A 227 51.84 4.05 41.89
C GLY A 227 51.08 3.72 43.19
N SER A 228 50.98 2.48 43.70
CA SER A 228 51.60 1.21 43.27
C SER A 228 50.93 -0.06 43.86
N ALA A 229 50.80 -1.13 43.06
CA ALA A 229 51.10 -2.55 43.40
C ALA A 229 50.31 -3.30 44.55
N PRO A 230 50.52 -4.63 44.78
CA PRO A 230 50.21 -5.72 43.83
C PRO A 230 49.56 -7.01 44.44
N ALA A 231 49.08 -7.88 43.53
CA ALA A 231 48.91 -9.35 43.53
C ALA A 231 49.09 -10.25 44.79
N ALA A 232 48.20 -11.26 44.90
CA ALA A 232 48.41 -12.57 45.53
C ALA A 232 47.51 -13.65 44.88
N SER A 233 47.77 -14.96 45.09
CA SER A 233 47.08 -16.06 44.37
C SER A 233 47.05 -17.41 45.15
N ILE A 234 46.06 -18.28 44.83
CA ILE A 234 45.97 -19.73 45.21
C ILE A 234 45.71 -19.97 46.73
N PRO A 235 45.13 -21.10 47.27
CA PRO A 235 44.74 -22.42 46.69
C PRO A 235 43.26 -22.89 46.89
N PRO A 236 42.88 -24.10 46.42
CA PRO A 236 41.54 -24.71 46.57
C PRO A 236 41.45 -25.90 47.57
N ALA A 237 40.22 -26.22 48.02
CA ALA A 237 39.79 -27.45 48.73
C ALA A 237 38.24 -27.46 48.87
N SER A 238 37.49 -28.55 49.14
CA SER A 238 37.42 -29.97 48.72
C SER A 238 36.55 -30.75 49.74
N SER A 239 35.47 -31.44 49.29
CA SER A 239 34.73 -32.53 49.99
C SER A 239 33.46 -32.88 49.20
N ALA A 240 33.24 -34.09 48.66
CA ALA A 240 32.80 -35.33 49.35
C ALA A 240 31.45 -35.15 50.09
N GLY A 241 30.36 -35.88 49.85
CA GLY A 241 30.00 -37.12 49.12
C GLY A 241 28.47 -37.34 49.34
N SER A 242 27.82 -38.52 49.26
CA SER A 242 28.23 -39.91 49.01
C SER A 242 26.99 -40.78 48.68
N GLY A 243 27.07 -41.65 47.65
CA GLY A 243 26.24 -42.87 47.51
C GLY A 243 24.73 -42.71 47.19
N ALA A 244 23.99 -43.78 46.83
CA ALA A 244 24.43 -45.14 46.47
C ALA A 244 23.35 -45.93 45.68
N THR A 245 23.81 -46.84 44.80
CA THR A 245 23.21 -48.13 44.38
C THR A 245 21.80 -48.21 43.75
N ALA A 246 21.75 -48.82 42.55
CA ALA A 246 20.57 -49.54 42.01
C ALA A 246 20.40 -50.93 42.67
N PRO A 247 19.39 -51.73 42.29
CA PRO A 247 19.73 -52.87 41.40
C PRO A 247 18.68 -53.21 40.31
N ASP A 248 19.02 -54.21 39.50
CA ASP A 248 18.34 -54.69 38.28
C ASP A 248 17.00 -55.42 38.49
N ALA A 249 16.21 -55.53 37.40
CA ALA A 249 15.70 -56.83 36.90
C ALA A 249 15.09 -56.74 35.48
N SER A 250 15.07 -57.86 34.75
CA SER A 250 14.66 -58.01 33.34
C SER A 250 13.23 -58.53 33.12
N GLY A 251 12.60 -58.22 31.98
CA GLY A 251 11.37 -58.88 31.49
C GLY A 251 11.08 -58.56 30.01
N SER A 252 10.46 -59.50 29.26
CA SER A 252 10.42 -59.47 27.78
C SER A 252 9.02 -59.42 27.15
N ALA A 253 8.99 -58.93 25.90
CA ALA A 253 8.11 -59.29 24.77
C ALA A 253 6.71 -58.64 24.60
N ALA A 254 6.65 -57.76 23.58
CA ALA A 254 5.68 -57.67 22.46
C ALA A 254 4.15 -57.54 22.71
N GLY A 255 3.53 -56.50 22.10
CA GLY A 255 2.09 -56.50 21.80
C GLY A 255 1.45 -55.16 21.41
N SER A 256 1.25 -54.94 20.10
CA SER A 256 0.43 -53.86 19.49
C SER A 256 0.88 -52.40 19.73
N GLY A 257 0.34 -51.46 18.94
CA GLY A 257 0.79 -50.07 18.89
C GLY A 257 -0.31 -49.03 19.17
N SER A 258 0.12 -47.81 19.55
CA SER A 258 -0.71 -46.61 19.59
C SER A 258 0.18 -45.35 19.58
N LEU A 259 -0.31 -44.31 18.91
CA LEU A 259 0.01 -42.86 18.99
C LEU A 259 1.43 -42.41 19.42
N ALA A 260 2.04 -41.57 18.58
CA ALA A 260 3.34 -40.95 18.85
C ALA A 260 3.30 -40.09 20.12
N LYS A 261 4.30 -40.27 20.98
CA LYS A 261 4.40 -39.63 22.30
C LYS A 261 5.36 -38.45 22.28
N SER A 262 5.01 -37.37 22.97
CA SER A 262 5.78 -36.12 23.00
C SER A 262 7.19 -36.26 23.57
N LYS A 263 8.10 -35.41 23.06
CA LYS A 263 9.49 -35.28 23.49
C LYS A 263 9.56 -34.76 24.94
N PRO A 264 10.50 -35.21 25.80
CA PRO A 264 10.65 -34.68 27.16
C PRO A 264 11.01 -33.19 27.17
N PRO A 265 10.61 -32.43 28.22
CA PRO A 265 10.91 -31.01 28.31
C PRO A 265 12.42 -30.74 28.42
N SER A 266 12.86 -29.65 27.81
CA SER A 266 14.21 -29.11 27.98
C SER A 266 14.41 -28.67 29.44
N THR A 267 15.62 -28.86 29.97
CA THR A 267 16.03 -28.36 31.30
C THR A 267 16.98 -27.15 31.20
N THR A 268 17.16 -26.61 30.00
CA THR A 268 17.82 -25.30 29.80
C THR A 268 16.86 -24.19 30.24
N ALA A 269 17.37 -23.18 30.96
CA ALA A 269 16.58 -22.01 31.31
C ALA A 269 16.07 -21.29 30.02
N PRO A 270 14.85 -20.74 30.01
CA PRO A 270 14.32 -20.05 28.84
C PRO A 270 15.19 -18.84 28.49
N ALA A 271 15.35 -18.59 27.18
CA ALA A 271 15.95 -17.36 26.70
C ALA A 271 15.10 -16.15 27.13
N LYS A 272 15.71 -14.96 27.24
CA LYS A 272 14.96 -13.72 27.45
C LYS A 272 13.96 -13.56 26.28
N PRO A 273 12.64 -13.46 26.53
CA PRO A 273 11.69 -13.24 25.45
C PRO A 273 11.98 -11.91 24.75
N SER A 274 11.86 -11.90 23.43
CA SER A 274 12.19 -10.78 22.54
C SER A 274 10.95 -10.15 21.90
N GLY A 275 9.77 -10.35 22.49
CA GLY A 275 8.50 -9.75 22.05
C GLY A 275 7.93 -8.78 23.10
N PRO A 276 6.87 -8.04 22.75
CA PRO A 276 6.21 -7.08 23.63
C PRO A 276 5.56 -7.78 24.85
N ALA A 277 5.37 -7.05 25.95
CA ALA A 277 4.73 -7.59 27.16
C ALA A 277 3.32 -8.14 26.95
N VAL A 278 2.60 -7.57 25.98
CA VAL A 278 1.19 -7.82 25.68
C VAL A 278 1.02 -8.00 24.17
N GLN A 279 0.16 -8.92 23.74
CA GLN A 279 -0.25 -9.11 22.35
C GLN A 279 -1.74 -9.45 22.29
N LEU A 280 -2.43 -9.02 21.24
CA LEU A 280 -3.82 -9.41 20.97
C LEU A 280 -3.89 -10.65 20.07
N SER A 281 -4.99 -11.40 20.20
CA SER A 281 -5.35 -12.46 19.25
C SER A 281 -6.21 -11.95 18.09
N GLN A 282 -6.50 -12.79 17.10
CA GLN A 282 -7.69 -12.59 16.25
C GLN A 282 -8.98 -12.68 17.12
N THR A 283 -10.03 -11.97 16.74
CA THR A 283 -11.36 -12.03 17.39
C THR A 283 -12.27 -13.07 16.75
N PHE A 284 -13.32 -13.46 17.47
CA PHE A 284 -14.40 -14.34 17.02
C PHE A 284 -15.75 -13.76 17.44
N GLY A 285 -16.82 -13.98 16.66
CA GLY A 285 -18.16 -13.41 16.92
C GLY A 285 -18.58 -12.35 15.89
N GLY A 286 -19.30 -11.32 16.32
CA GLY A 286 -19.76 -10.23 15.43
C GLY A 286 -19.96 -8.86 16.10
N PRO A 287 -20.27 -7.80 15.34
CA PRO A 287 -20.06 -6.39 15.72
C PRO A 287 -21.09 -5.81 16.69
N HIS A 288 -21.91 -6.64 17.34
CA HIS A 288 -22.96 -6.18 18.26
C HIS A 288 -22.44 -6.07 19.69
N GLY A 289 -23.25 -5.51 20.60
CA GLY A 289 -22.85 -5.31 22.00
C GLY A 289 -22.05 -4.02 22.22
N ASN A 290 -21.74 -3.74 23.49
CA ASN A 290 -20.85 -2.66 23.91
C ASN A 290 -19.41 -3.17 23.89
N GLU A 291 -18.43 -2.29 23.69
CA GLU A 291 -17.03 -2.68 23.63
C GLU A 291 -16.36 -2.79 25.00
N PHE A 292 -15.43 -3.73 25.14
CA PHE A 292 -14.57 -3.87 26.31
C PHE A 292 -13.15 -4.28 25.92
N SER A 293 -12.14 -3.84 26.69
CA SER A 293 -10.77 -4.33 26.58
C SER A 293 -10.04 -4.26 27.92
N ASP A 294 -9.45 -5.39 28.33
CA ASP A 294 -8.58 -5.49 29.51
C ASP A 294 -7.12 -5.08 29.21
N GLN A 295 -6.78 -4.82 27.94
CA GLN A 295 -5.39 -4.72 27.47
C GLN A 295 -4.56 -3.64 28.19
N SER A 296 -5.16 -2.49 28.49
CA SER A 296 -4.48 -1.37 29.18
C SER A 296 -4.18 -1.67 30.66
N ALA A 297 -4.85 -2.68 31.24
CA ALA A 297 -4.67 -3.16 32.60
C ALA A 297 -3.84 -4.46 32.69
N ALA A 298 -3.79 -5.24 31.61
CA ALA A 298 -2.97 -6.44 31.48
C ALA A 298 -1.48 -6.10 31.38
N VAL A 299 -0.61 -6.94 31.96
CA VAL A 299 0.84 -6.68 32.09
C VAL A 299 1.65 -7.96 32.04
N SER A 300 2.95 -7.84 31.74
CA SER A 300 3.90 -8.95 31.80
C SER A 300 4.04 -9.54 33.23
N GLY A 301 4.33 -10.84 33.31
CA GLY A 301 4.49 -11.55 34.59
C GLY A 301 3.21 -11.77 35.40
N GLN A 302 2.02 -11.68 34.78
CA GLN A 302 0.74 -11.96 35.46
C GLN A 302 0.68 -13.36 36.07
N THR A 303 -0.04 -13.50 37.19
CA THR A 303 -0.33 -14.80 37.82
C THR A 303 -1.84 -15.00 37.93
N ILE A 304 -2.41 -15.71 36.95
CA ILE A 304 -3.83 -16.06 36.88
C ILE A 304 -4.14 -17.16 37.91
N THR A 305 -5.19 -16.99 38.71
CA THR A 305 -5.64 -18.01 39.67
C THR A 305 -6.85 -18.80 39.20
N SER A 306 -7.76 -18.17 38.46
CA SER A 306 -8.94 -18.85 37.92
C SER A 306 -9.56 -18.11 36.73
N LEU A 307 -10.18 -18.90 35.85
CA LEU A 307 -11.08 -18.43 34.80
C LEU A 307 -12.45 -19.07 35.01
N THR A 308 -13.50 -18.26 35.07
CA THR A 308 -14.90 -18.71 35.02
C THR A 308 -15.51 -18.36 33.68
N VAL A 309 -16.14 -19.33 33.03
CA VAL A 309 -16.98 -19.14 31.85
C VAL A 309 -18.43 -19.39 32.27
N ARG A 310 -19.32 -18.42 32.03
CA ARG A 310 -20.77 -18.57 32.24
C ARG A 310 -21.43 -18.93 30.92
N GLY A 311 -22.22 -19.99 30.90
CA GLY A 311 -22.91 -20.40 29.68
C GLY A 311 -24.04 -21.40 29.90
N ALA A 312 -24.91 -21.50 28.89
CA ALA A 312 -25.94 -22.52 28.79
C ALA A 312 -26.08 -23.01 27.34
N ALA A 313 -26.93 -22.35 26.54
CA ALA A 313 -27.03 -22.57 25.08
C ALA A 313 -26.15 -21.60 24.26
N ARG A 314 -25.58 -20.59 24.94
CA ARG A 314 -24.60 -19.61 24.46
C ARG A 314 -23.64 -19.29 25.62
N ILE A 315 -22.68 -18.41 25.38
CA ILE A 315 -21.87 -17.81 26.44
C ILE A 315 -22.55 -16.53 26.94
N ASP A 316 -22.90 -16.55 28.22
CA ASP A 316 -23.52 -15.42 28.90
C ASP A 316 -22.45 -14.42 29.38
N GLY A 317 -21.31 -14.89 29.90
CA GLY A 317 -20.25 -14.01 30.43
C GLY A 317 -18.96 -14.71 30.86
N LEU A 318 -17.96 -13.93 31.29
CA LEU A 318 -16.59 -14.36 31.60
C LEU A 318 -16.08 -13.70 32.90
N THR A 319 -15.13 -14.34 33.58
CA THR A 319 -14.42 -13.76 34.74
C THR A 319 -13.00 -14.30 34.85
N LEU A 320 -11.99 -13.41 34.80
CA LEU A 320 -10.57 -13.76 34.97
C LEU A 320 -10.03 -13.15 36.28
N GLU A 321 -9.47 -13.99 37.14
CA GLU A 321 -8.91 -13.58 38.43
C GLU A 321 -7.38 -13.57 38.38
N VAL A 322 -6.80 -12.38 38.57
CA VAL A 322 -5.35 -12.11 38.53
C VAL A 322 -4.87 -11.82 39.95
N SER A 323 -3.82 -12.51 40.40
CA SER A 323 -3.29 -12.39 41.77
C SER A 323 -2.01 -11.54 41.90
N ALA A 324 -1.23 -11.45 40.83
CA ALA A 324 0.03 -10.72 40.73
C ALA A 324 0.27 -10.31 39.26
N PRO A 325 1.12 -9.30 38.96
CA PRO A 325 1.84 -8.45 39.92
C PRO A 325 0.90 -7.51 40.70
N THR A 326 -0.21 -7.10 40.08
CA THR A 326 -1.32 -6.40 40.71
C THR A 326 -2.50 -7.35 40.83
N LYS A 327 -3.23 -7.35 41.97
CA LYS A 327 -4.50 -8.11 42.04
C LYS A 327 -5.57 -7.38 41.22
N GLN A 328 -6.14 -8.06 40.23
CA GLN A 328 -7.20 -7.56 39.35
C GLN A 328 -8.25 -8.66 39.15
N THR A 329 -9.48 -8.25 38.81
CA THR A 329 -10.56 -9.17 38.42
C THR A 329 -11.24 -8.57 37.20
N PHE A 330 -11.14 -9.23 36.05
CA PHE A 330 -11.84 -8.83 34.82
C PHE A 330 -13.17 -9.57 34.74
N THR A 331 -14.24 -8.91 34.29
CA THR A 331 -15.60 -9.50 34.24
C THR A 331 -16.42 -8.84 33.15
N HIS A 332 -16.85 -9.64 32.18
CA HIS A 332 -17.54 -9.18 30.97
C HIS A 332 -18.78 -10.07 30.72
N GLY A 333 -19.79 -9.52 30.08
CA GLY A 333 -21.07 -10.17 29.80
C GLY A 333 -22.03 -10.29 30.99
N GLY A 334 -23.15 -10.96 30.75
CA GLY A 334 -24.26 -11.07 31.67
C GLY A 334 -24.07 -12.11 32.78
N THR A 335 -24.95 -12.03 33.78
CA THR A 335 -25.00 -12.99 34.90
C THR A 335 -25.81 -14.26 34.58
N GLY A 336 -26.21 -14.45 33.32
CA GLY A 336 -26.96 -15.63 32.85
C GLY A 336 -26.10 -16.89 32.76
N GLY A 337 -26.73 -18.02 32.44
CA GLY A 337 -26.07 -19.33 32.32
C GLY A 337 -25.56 -19.93 33.64
N ASP A 338 -24.98 -21.12 33.56
CA ASP A 338 -24.30 -21.78 34.68
C ASP A 338 -22.79 -21.43 34.68
N PRO A 339 -22.17 -21.22 35.85
CA PRO A 339 -20.75 -20.87 35.95
C PRO A 339 -19.83 -22.12 36.00
N TYR A 340 -18.94 -22.24 35.02
CA TYR A 340 -17.92 -23.27 34.92
C TYR A 340 -16.55 -22.66 35.23
N THR A 341 -15.91 -23.09 36.32
CA THR A 341 -14.66 -22.46 36.82
C THR A 341 -13.46 -23.40 36.76
N LEU A 342 -12.40 -22.95 36.08
CA LEU A 342 -11.06 -23.51 36.11
C LEU A 342 -10.24 -22.84 37.22
N THR A 343 -9.62 -23.63 38.10
CA THR A 343 -8.59 -23.16 39.04
C THR A 343 -7.22 -23.65 38.61
N LEU A 344 -6.27 -22.72 38.50
CA LEU A 344 -4.91 -22.97 38.05
C LEU A 344 -4.02 -23.39 39.23
N GLY A 345 -3.10 -24.30 39.00
CA GLY A 345 -2.03 -24.66 39.93
C GLY A 345 -0.83 -23.71 39.80
N PRO A 346 0.14 -23.77 40.73
CA PRO A 346 1.36 -22.96 40.64
C PRO A 346 2.15 -23.27 39.36
N GLY A 347 2.37 -22.26 38.51
CA GLY A 347 3.05 -22.42 37.21
C GLY A 347 2.21 -23.09 36.12
N GLU A 348 0.90 -23.21 36.31
CA GLU A 348 -0.04 -23.54 35.24
C GLU A 348 -0.47 -22.24 34.54
N HIS A 349 -0.61 -22.30 33.22
CA HIS A 349 -0.95 -21.17 32.36
C HIS A 349 -2.10 -21.56 31.44
N ILE A 350 -3.03 -20.65 31.16
CA ILE A 350 -4.01 -20.84 30.06
C ILE A 350 -3.30 -20.46 28.76
N THR A 351 -3.27 -21.39 27.82
CA THR A 351 -2.44 -21.33 26.60
C THR A 351 -3.25 -21.46 25.31
N SER A 352 -4.56 -21.70 25.38
CA SER A 352 -5.43 -21.71 24.20
C SER A 352 -6.87 -21.34 24.51
N MET A 353 -7.57 -20.83 23.49
CA MET A 353 -9.01 -20.63 23.46
C MET A 353 -9.55 -21.18 22.13
N GLU A 354 -10.63 -21.93 22.18
CA GLU A 354 -11.50 -22.31 21.06
C GLU A 354 -12.87 -21.64 21.28
N ALA A 355 -13.40 -21.01 20.24
CA ALA A 355 -14.69 -20.33 20.24
C ALA A 355 -15.55 -20.83 19.08
N HIS A 356 -16.85 -20.96 19.31
CA HIS A 356 -17.86 -21.16 18.28
C HIS A 356 -18.91 -20.04 18.38
N TRP A 357 -19.41 -19.55 17.25
CA TRP A 357 -20.37 -18.44 17.18
C TRP A 357 -21.47 -18.70 16.14
N GLY A 358 -22.48 -17.85 16.10
CA GLY A 358 -23.57 -17.95 15.13
C GLY A 358 -24.68 -16.93 15.36
N GLN A 359 -25.70 -16.95 14.49
CA GLN A 359 -26.82 -16.01 14.55
C GLN A 359 -27.87 -16.39 15.60
N LYS A 360 -28.34 -15.38 16.35
CA LYS A 360 -29.42 -15.46 17.33
C LYS A 360 -30.44 -14.36 17.03
N GLY A 361 -31.23 -14.55 15.98
CA GLY A 361 -32.11 -13.51 15.45
C GLY A 361 -31.34 -12.63 14.48
N ASP A 362 -31.21 -11.34 14.82
CA ASP A 362 -30.48 -10.29 14.10
C ASP A 362 -29.08 -9.99 14.71
N HIS A 363 -28.61 -10.84 15.63
CA HIS A 363 -27.34 -10.68 16.35
C HIS A 363 -26.46 -11.93 16.28
N THR A 364 -25.21 -11.76 15.83
CA THR A 364 -24.15 -12.77 16.04
C THR A 364 -23.81 -12.88 17.53
N ARG A 365 -23.66 -14.09 18.07
CA ARG A 365 -23.32 -14.34 19.48
C ARG A 365 -22.26 -15.43 19.59
N ILE A 366 -21.51 -15.45 20.70
CA ILE A 366 -20.66 -16.59 21.05
C ILE A 366 -21.54 -17.72 21.62
N PHE A 367 -21.53 -18.87 20.94
CA PHE A 367 -22.34 -20.03 21.28
C PHE A 367 -21.62 -21.04 22.18
N TYR A 368 -20.28 -21.15 22.09
CA TYR A 368 -19.46 -22.00 22.95
C TYR A 368 -18.05 -21.45 23.08
N LEU A 369 -17.43 -21.69 24.24
CA LEU A 369 -16.01 -21.44 24.50
C LEU A 369 -15.38 -22.66 25.17
N SER A 370 -14.09 -22.88 24.88
CA SER A 370 -13.24 -23.88 25.51
C SER A 370 -11.84 -23.32 25.69
N PHE A 371 -11.32 -23.32 26.92
CA PHE A 371 -9.96 -22.85 27.25
C PHE A 371 -9.09 -24.02 27.68
N GLY A 372 -7.85 -24.07 27.18
CA GLY A 372 -6.86 -25.10 27.49
C GLY A 372 -5.66 -24.57 28.27
N THR A 373 -5.05 -25.42 29.09
CA THR A 373 -3.87 -25.08 29.91
C THR A 373 -2.60 -25.83 29.54
N SER A 374 -1.45 -25.29 29.94
CA SER A 374 -0.14 -25.96 29.89
C SER A 374 -0.08 -27.29 30.67
N ALA A 375 -1.00 -27.52 31.62
CA ALA A 375 -1.13 -28.76 32.36
C ALA A 375 -2.16 -29.75 31.74
N GLY A 376 -2.79 -29.40 30.61
CA GLY A 376 -3.78 -30.25 29.94
C GLY A 376 -5.17 -30.27 30.60
N LYS A 377 -5.46 -29.37 31.54
CA LYS A 377 -6.85 -29.09 31.96
C LYS A 377 -7.57 -28.26 30.92
N THR A 378 -8.90 -28.37 30.90
CA THR A 378 -9.80 -27.50 30.13
C THR A 378 -10.95 -26.98 30.98
N VAL A 379 -11.59 -25.90 30.51
CA VAL A 379 -12.95 -25.48 30.92
C VAL A 379 -13.72 -25.06 29.68
N SER A 380 -14.97 -25.49 29.58
CA SER A 380 -15.86 -25.14 28.46
C SER A 380 -17.31 -24.98 28.90
N ALA A 381 -18.07 -24.21 28.11
CA ALA A 381 -19.48 -23.94 28.32
C ALA A 381 -20.17 -23.63 26.98
N GLY A 382 -21.51 -23.70 26.94
CA GLY A 382 -22.30 -23.42 25.73
C GLY A 382 -22.51 -24.64 24.83
N THR A 383 -22.92 -24.41 23.58
CA THR A 383 -23.15 -25.45 22.56
C THR A 383 -22.39 -25.14 21.27
N GLN A 384 -21.69 -26.11 20.69
CA GLN A 384 -20.95 -25.93 19.45
C GLN A 384 -21.86 -25.66 18.25
N THR A 385 -21.48 -24.68 17.43
CA THR A 385 -22.06 -24.36 16.11
C THR A 385 -21.04 -24.70 14.99
N ASP A 386 -21.45 -24.58 13.72
CA ASP A 386 -20.58 -24.88 12.58
C ASP A 386 -19.43 -23.88 12.43
N GLU A 387 -19.67 -22.59 12.72
CA GLU A 387 -18.65 -21.54 12.72
C GLU A 387 -17.81 -21.62 14.00
N LYS A 388 -16.51 -21.79 13.82
CA LYS A 388 -15.58 -21.99 14.94
C LYS A 388 -14.18 -21.51 14.59
N GLY A 389 -13.39 -21.23 15.62
CA GLY A 389 -12.01 -20.83 15.49
C GLY A 389 -11.25 -21.07 16.79
N SER A 390 -9.93 -21.04 16.72
CA SER A 390 -9.08 -21.15 17.91
C SER A 390 -7.85 -20.26 17.81
N VAL A 391 -7.30 -19.96 18.98
CA VAL A 391 -6.07 -19.19 19.19
C VAL A 391 -5.23 -19.90 20.25
N THR A 392 -3.92 -19.89 20.05
CA THR A 392 -2.94 -20.47 20.97
C THR A 392 -1.96 -19.38 21.36
N ALA A 393 -1.53 -19.36 22.61
CA ALA A 393 -0.56 -18.40 23.11
C ALA A 393 0.79 -18.59 22.39
N PRO A 394 1.47 -17.50 21.98
CA PRO A 394 2.85 -17.56 21.51
C PRO A 394 3.79 -18.18 22.55
N GLU A 395 4.96 -18.68 22.13
CA GLU A 395 5.91 -19.31 23.05
C GLU A 395 6.38 -18.29 24.12
N GLY A 396 6.14 -18.62 25.40
CA GLY A 396 6.43 -17.74 26.53
C GLY A 396 5.28 -16.82 26.97
N TYR A 397 4.07 -16.96 26.40
CA TYR A 397 2.88 -16.16 26.74
C TYR A 397 1.76 -17.01 27.37
N GLN A 398 0.82 -16.33 28.03
CA GLN A 398 -0.39 -16.90 28.65
C GLN A 398 -1.58 -15.94 28.49
N LEU A 399 -2.80 -16.39 28.77
CA LEU A 399 -3.97 -15.50 28.91
C LEU A 399 -3.74 -14.48 30.04
N GLY A 400 -3.85 -13.19 29.74
CA GLY A 400 -3.74 -12.08 30.68
C GLY A 400 -4.99 -11.22 30.85
N GLY A 401 -5.94 -11.31 29.91
CA GLY A 401 -7.19 -10.56 29.86
C GLY A 401 -8.00 -10.88 28.60
N PHE A 402 -9.11 -10.19 28.39
CA PHE A 402 -9.99 -10.31 27.23
C PHE A 402 -10.20 -8.95 26.54
N PHE A 403 -10.70 -9.00 25.31
CA PHE A 403 -11.25 -7.84 24.62
C PHE A 403 -12.37 -8.29 23.66
N GLY A 404 -13.24 -7.38 23.25
CA GLY A 404 -14.33 -7.67 22.33
C GLY A 404 -15.60 -6.91 22.66
N ARG A 405 -16.76 -7.55 22.53
CA ARG A 405 -18.07 -6.92 22.71
C ARG A 405 -19.08 -7.77 23.48
N ASP A 406 -19.86 -7.13 24.35
CA ASP A 406 -20.77 -7.78 25.30
C ASP A 406 -22.11 -7.05 25.57
N GLY A 407 -22.94 -7.73 26.36
CA GLY A 407 -24.18 -7.21 26.93
C GLY A 407 -24.76 -8.24 27.89
N ASP A 408 -26.01 -8.64 27.69
CA ASP A 408 -26.61 -9.77 28.42
C ASP A 408 -25.94 -11.13 28.09
N GLU A 409 -25.23 -11.21 26.95
CA GLU A 409 -24.45 -12.35 26.45
C GLU A 409 -23.17 -11.81 25.75
N ILE A 410 -22.17 -12.65 25.48
CA ILE A 410 -20.98 -12.24 24.71
C ILE A 410 -21.29 -12.24 23.20
N ASP A 411 -21.00 -11.13 22.52
CA ASP A 411 -21.20 -10.92 21.08
C ASP A 411 -19.91 -11.18 20.28
N LEU A 412 -18.77 -10.68 20.78
CA LEU A 412 -17.44 -10.81 20.19
C LEU A 412 -16.39 -11.07 21.29
N LEU A 413 -15.39 -11.91 21.01
CA LEU A 413 -14.29 -12.17 21.93
C LEU A 413 -12.95 -12.40 21.22
N GLY A 414 -11.92 -11.71 21.70
CA GLY A 414 -10.51 -12.05 21.57
C GLY A 414 -9.85 -12.19 22.94
N VAL A 415 -8.59 -12.64 22.97
CA VAL A 415 -7.79 -12.77 24.19
C VAL A 415 -6.57 -11.87 24.16
N VAL A 416 -6.28 -11.28 25.31
CA VAL A 416 -5.03 -10.56 25.57
C VAL A 416 -4.01 -11.58 26.07
N TRP A 417 -2.98 -11.83 25.27
CA TRP A 417 -1.83 -12.64 25.65
C TRP A 417 -0.81 -11.77 26.38
N THR A 418 -0.33 -12.19 27.55
CA THR A 418 0.76 -11.52 28.27
C THR A 418 1.96 -12.43 28.49
N SER A 419 3.16 -11.85 28.49
CA SER A 419 4.39 -12.62 28.68
C SER A 419 4.43 -13.23 30.08
N ILE A 420 4.81 -14.50 30.19
CA ILE A 420 4.95 -15.23 31.46
C ILE A 420 6.14 -14.69 32.27
N ALA A 421 7.18 -14.21 31.58
CA ALA A 421 8.26 -13.47 32.23
C ALA A 421 7.86 -12.00 32.40
N VAL A 422 8.40 -11.34 33.43
CA VAL A 422 8.32 -9.88 33.54
C VAL A 422 9.20 -9.26 32.45
N VAL A 423 8.61 -8.39 31.64
CA VAL A 423 9.30 -7.54 30.67
C VAL A 423 9.46 -6.15 31.29
N ASP A 424 10.59 -5.49 31.02
CA ASP A 424 10.91 -4.19 31.63
C ASP A 424 10.27 -3.07 30.78
N ASP A 425 8.96 -2.88 30.95
CA ASP A 425 8.08 -2.09 30.08
C ASP A 425 8.33 -0.56 30.11
N THR A 426 9.43 -0.13 30.75
CA THR A 426 9.98 1.23 30.65
C THR A 426 10.41 1.61 29.23
N ALA A 427 10.58 0.63 28.34
CA ALA A 427 10.83 0.83 26.90
C ALA A 427 9.57 0.81 26.00
N ALA A 428 8.38 0.56 26.56
CA ALA A 428 7.11 0.49 25.81
C ALA A 428 6.05 1.51 26.27
N LYS A 429 6.24 2.15 27.43
CA LYS A 429 5.46 3.34 27.88
C LYS A 429 6.24 4.66 27.83
N ALA A 430 7.46 4.62 27.30
CA ALA A 430 8.01 5.75 26.55
C ALA A 430 7.72 5.48 25.06
N GLY A 431 7.55 6.55 24.28
CA GLY A 431 7.61 6.46 22.82
C GLY A 431 8.95 5.86 22.35
N SER A 432 9.03 5.48 21.09
CA SER A 432 10.19 4.77 20.56
C SER A 432 11.47 5.56 20.82
N GLY A 433 12.57 4.86 21.11
CA GLY A 433 13.90 5.49 21.23
C GLY A 433 14.45 6.08 19.92
N SER A 434 13.62 6.15 18.87
CA SER A 434 13.86 6.82 17.61
C SER A 434 14.06 8.33 17.82
N THR A 435 14.80 8.97 16.91
CA THR A 435 15.09 10.42 16.99
C THR A 435 14.10 11.30 16.21
N ALA A 436 12.96 10.71 15.86
CA ALA A 436 11.71 11.34 15.47
C ALA A 436 10.58 10.34 15.75
N ASP A 437 9.65 10.72 16.63
CA ASP A 437 8.30 10.15 16.74
C ASP A 437 7.34 11.28 16.30
N VAL A 438 6.26 10.95 15.60
CA VAL A 438 5.20 11.92 15.25
C VAL A 438 4.00 11.67 16.15
N SER A 439 3.62 12.67 16.96
CA SER A 439 2.49 12.60 17.87
C SER A 439 1.36 13.52 17.42
N ASP A 440 0.10 13.17 17.72
CA ASP A 440 -1.03 14.08 17.49
C ASP A 440 -0.86 15.40 18.26
N GLU A 441 -0.32 15.34 19.50
CA GLU A 441 -0.02 16.53 20.29
C GLU A 441 0.96 17.52 19.61
N ASP A 442 1.63 17.15 18.52
CA ASP A 442 2.46 18.09 17.75
C ASP A 442 1.64 19.05 16.87
N ILE A 443 0.33 18.81 16.73
CA ILE A 443 -0.64 19.66 16.03
C ILE A 443 -1.64 20.23 17.04
N VAL A 444 -1.96 21.52 16.93
CA VAL A 444 -3.06 22.15 17.69
C VAL A 444 -3.84 23.08 16.78
N LEU A 445 -5.14 22.84 16.63
CA LEU A 445 -6.07 23.77 15.98
C LEU A 445 -6.50 24.88 16.94
N SER A 446 -6.80 26.07 16.42
CA SER A 446 -7.45 27.14 17.20
C SER A 446 -8.98 26.92 17.30
N PRO A 447 -9.74 27.86 17.86
CA PRO A 447 -11.13 28.05 17.47
C PRO A 447 -11.22 28.57 16.02
N LEU A 448 -12.37 28.36 15.37
CA LEU A 448 -12.73 29.01 14.11
C LEU A 448 -13.39 30.37 14.36
N TYR A 449 -13.08 31.37 13.53
CA TYR A 449 -13.63 32.73 13.62
C TYR A 449 -14.27 33.14 12.29
N GLY A 450 -15.54 33.55 12.32
CA GLY A 450 -16.33 33.87 11.11
C GLY A 450 -17.61 33.04 11.00
N GLY A 451 -18.18 32.96 9.79
CA GLY A 451 -19.50 32.34 9.53
C GLY A 451 -19.45 31.02 8.77
N PRO A 452 -20.56 30.23 8.77
CA PRO A 452 -20.64 28.91 8.15
C PRO A 452 -20.94 29.00 6.63
N HIS A 453 -20.24 29.87 5.91
CA HIS A 453 -20.45 30.14 4.48
C HIS A 453 -19.19 29.76 3.67
N GLY A 454 -19.19 29.98 2.35
CA GLY A 454 -18.11 29.58 1.45
C GLY A 454 -18.01 28.05 1.28
N ASN A 455 -16.84 27.53 0.90
CA ASN A 455 -16.52 26.10 0.90
C ASN A 455 -15.44 25.80 1.96
N ALA A 456 -15.50 24.64 2.61
CA ALA A 456 -14.52 24.27 3.63
C ALA A 456 -13.12 23.99 3.06
N PHE A 457 -12.07 24.38 3.80
CA PHE A 457 -10.68 24.13 3.44
C PHE A 457 -9.82 23.77 4.66
N SER A 458 -8.71 23.07 4.40
CA SER A 458 -7.61 22.85 5.36
C SER A 458 -6.28 22.71 4.63
N ASP A 459 -5.19 23.12 5.28
CA ASP A 459 -3.81 22.89 4.83
C ASP A 459 -3.14 21.69 5.52
N ILE A 460 -3.86 20.95 6.37
CA ILE A 460 -3.26 19.98 7.29
C ILE A 460 -2.39 18.90 6.62
N ASP A 461 -2.83 18.38 5.48
CA ASP A 461 -2.06 17.39 4.70
C ASP A 461 -0.85 18.00 3.97
N LYS A 462 -0.91 19.30 3.66
CA LYS A 462 0.17 20.08 3.02
C LYS A 462 1.24 20.52 4.00
N ILE A 463 0.92 20.58 5.29
CA ILE A 463 1.87 20.91 6.35
C ILE A 463 2.92 19.81 6.44
N LYS A 464 4.17 20.21 6.70
CA LYS A 464 5.23 19.34 7.18
C LYS A 464 5.82 19.92 8.47
N PHE A 465 6.20 19.08 9.42
CA PHE A 465 6.80 19.53 10.67
C PHE A 465 8.18 20.15 10.43
N SER A 466 8.69 20.90 11.42
CA SER A 466 9.88 21.76 11.28
C SER A 466 9.84 22.82 10.16
N GLN A 467 8.82 22.87 9.27
CA GLN A 467 8.79 23.72 8.07
C GLN A 467 9.08 25.22 8.29
N THR A 468 9.65 25.86 7.27
CA THR A 468 10.00 27.29 7.29
C THR A 468 9.02 28.12 6.46
N VAL A 469 8.17 28.89 7.15
CA VAL A 469 7.35 29.94 6.54
C VAL A 469 8.24 31.10 6.13
N SER A 470 8.20 31.49 4.85
CA SER A 470 8.97 32.62 4.30
C SER A 470 8.17 33.92 4.24
N SER A 471 6.86 33.84 3.99
CA SER A 471 5.98 35.01 3.98
C SER A 471 4.53 34.68 4.34
N ILE A 472 3.79 35.71 4.72
CA ILE A 472 2.34 35.71 4.85
C ILE A 472 1.77 36.94 4.13
N THR A 473 0.71 36.75 3.34
CA THR A 473 0.01 37.83 2.61
C THR A 473 -1.45 37.86 3.03
N ILE A 474 -1.92 39.04 3.44
CA ILE A 474 -3.35 39.33 3.66
C ILE A 474 -3.84 40.16 2.48
N ARG A 475 -4.78 39.63 1.71
CA ARG A 475 -5.42 40.35 0.60
C ARG A 475 -6.73 40.94 1.09
N SER A 476 -6.86 42.27 1.03
CA SER A 476 -7.98 42.98 1.69
C SER A 476 -8.31 44.38 1.11
N ASP A 477 -9.57 44.80 1.29
CA ASP A 477 -10.03 46.21 1.35
C ASP A 477 -10.73 46.44 2.70
N LYS A 478 -12.07 46.33 2.75
CA LYS A 478 -12.88 46.45 3.97
C LYS A 478 -13.05 45.13 4.72
N ARG A 479 -12.80 44.02 4.03
CA ARG A 479 -12.82 42.64 4.55
C ARG A 479 -11.53 41.95 4.13
N VAL A 480 -11.34 40.71 4.57
CA VAL A 480 -10.30 39.85 4.02
C VAL A 480 -10.87 39.11 2.81
N ASP A 481 -10.32 39.42 1.65
CA ASP A 481 -10.67 38.81 0.37
C ASP A 481 -9.93 37.46 0.23
N ALA A 482 -8.64 37.40 0.60
CA ALA A 482 -7.86 36.15 0.67
C ALA A 482 -6.74 36.17 1.72
N ILE A 483 -6.24 34.99 2.07
CA ILE A 483 -5.06 34.76 2.92
C ILE A 483 -4.09 33.80 2.21
N THR A 484 -2.80 34.16 2.19
CA THR A 484 -1.73 33.33 1.61
C THR A 484 -0.62 33.08 2.63
N LEU A 485 -0.16 31.83 2.74
CA LEU A 485 1.06 31.44 3.48
C LEU A 485 2.05 30.80 2.51
N GLN A 486 3.32 31.20 2.58
CA GLN A 486 4.40 30.63 1.77
C GLN A 486 5.40 29.87 2.66
N VAL A 487 5.70 28.64 2.28
CA VAL A 487 6.67 27.74 2.91
C VAL A 487 7.79 27.47 1.91
N THR A 488 9.04 27.38 2.38
CA THR A 488 10.25 27.20 1.53
C THR A 488 11.13 26.01 1.94
N SER A 489 10.74 25.28 2.98
CA SER A 489 11.44 24.11 3.49
C SER A 489 10.49 23.31 4.39
N PRO A 490 10.47 21.96 4.35
CA PRO A 490 11.34 21.08 3.56
C PRO A 490 11.11 21.14 2.05
N ALA A 491 9.89 21.49 1.61
CA ALA A 491 9.55 21.78 0.22
C ALA A 491 8.98 23.20 0.06
N GLU A 492 8.93 23.70 -1.17
CA GLU A 492 8.21 24.94 -1.48
C GLU A 492 6.70 24.66 -1.59
N VAL A 493 5.89 25.35 -0.79
CA VAL A 493 4.42 25.21 -0.77
C VAL A 493 3.79 26.59 -0.64
N THR A 494 2.80 26.89 -1.48
CA THR A 494 1.94 28.07 -1.32
C THR A 494 0.54 27.62 -0.94
N MET A 495 0.09 28.05 0.23
CA MET A 495 -1.27 27.81 0.75
C MET A 495 -2.06 29.10 0.54
N ASN A 496 -3.13 29.07 -0.27
CA ASN A 496 -3.93 30.26 -0.57
C ASN A 496 -5.43 29.96 -0.50
N HIS A 497 -6.18 30.77 0.25
CA HIS A 497 -7.62 30.60 0.46
C HIS A 497 -8.34 31.95 0.34
N GLY A 498 -9.46 32.00 -0.39
CA GLY A 498 -10.18 33.24 -0.72
C GLY A 498 -9.95 33.71 -2.16
N GLY A 499 -10.58 34.83 -2.53
CA GLY A 499 -10.71 35.29 -3.92
C GLY A 499 -9.78 36.43 -4.34
N GLU A 500 -9.92 36.86 -5.60
CA GLU A 500 -9.08 37.90 -6.22
C GLU A 500 -9.42 39.34 -5.78
N GLY A 501 -10.39 39.55 -4.89
CA GLY A 501 -10.80 40.87 -4.39
C GLY A 501 -9.72 41.62 -3.60
N GLY A 502 -9.98 42.87 -3.21
CA GLY A 502 -9.07 43.63 -2.34
C GLY A 502 -7.68 43.95 -2.93
N THR A 503 -6.69 44.13 -2.05
CA THR A 503 -5.28 44.41 -2.37
C THR A 503 -4.33 43.67 -1.44
N ASP A 504 -3.18 43.23 -1.95
CA ASP A 504 -2.19 42.47 -1.17
C ASP A 504 -1.39 43.35 -0.20
N ASN A 505 -1.27 42.87 1.03
CA ASN A 505 -0.27 43.31 2.00
C ASN A 505 0.56 42.06 2.39
N THR A 506 1.90 42.14 2.35
CA THR A 506 2.79 40.97 2.56
C THR A 506 3.86 41.26 3.60
N LEU A 507 4.07 40.31 4.52
CA LEU A 507 5.16 40.28 5.48
C LEU A 507 6.09 39.11 5.16
N THR A 508 7.32 39.41 4.76
CA THR A 508 8.42 38.44 4.68
C THR A 508 9.01 38.24 6.08
N LEU A 509 9.21 36.99 6.48
CA LEU A 509 9.78 36.63 7.78
C LEU A 509 11.31 36.60 7.71
N GLY A 510 11.98 37.04 8.77
CA GLY A 510 13.43 36.92 8.92
C GLY A 510 13.90 35.48 9.24
N PRO A 511 15.21 35.18 9.12
CA PRO A 511 15.73 33.85 9.44
C PRO A 511 15.45 33.43 10.90
N GLY A 512 14.66 32.37 11.07
CA GLY A 512 14.23 31.89 12.39
C GLY A 512 13.09 32.66 13.04
N GLU A 513 12.51 33.65 12.35
CA GLU A 513 11.25 34.29 12.73
C GLU A 513 10.07 33.35 12.44
N TYR A 514 9.01 33.44 13.23
CA TYR A 514 7.79 32.64 13.06
C TYR A 514 6.57 33.35 13.63
N ILE A 515 5.38 33.05 13.11
CA ILE A 515 4.12 33.65 13.56
C ILE A 515 3.66 32.98 14.87
N THR A 516 3.23 33.81 15.82
CA THR A 516 2.90 33.43 17.20
C THR A 516 1.45 33.69 17.60
N SER A 517 0.73 34.55 16.88
CA SER A 517 -0.69 34.81 17.14
C SER A 517 -1.42 35.34 15.91
N MET A 518 -2.73 35.10 15.86
CA MET A 518 -3.69 35.62 14.89
C MET A 518 -4.84 36.31 15.63
N GLU A 519 -4.96 37.62 15.47
CA GLU A 519 -6.15 38.41 15.84
C GLU A 519 -7.11 38.42 14.65
N ALA A 520 -8.37 38.03 14.87
CA ALA A 520 -9.41 37.97 13.85
C ALA A 520 -10.65 38.75 14.29
N HIS A 521 -11.24 39.48 13.36
CA HIS A 521 -12.50 40.23 13.52
C HIS A 521 -13.48 39.79 12.44
N TRP A 522 -14.74 39.57 12.79
CA TRP A 522 -15.79 39.13 11.86
C TRP A 522 -17.07 39.95 11.99
N GLY A 523 -17.96 39.85 11.01
CA GLY A 523 -19.22 40.60 11.01
C GLY A 523 -20.13 40.26 9.83
N GLN A 524 -21.36 40.77 9.87
CA GLN A 524 -22.38 40.43 8.87
C GLN A 524 -22.39 41.40 7.67
N LYS A 525 -22.48 40.85 6.46
CA LYS A 525 -22.62 41.52 5.17
C LYS A 525 -23.63 40.74 4.33
N ASN A 526 -24.74 41.36 3.94
CA ASN A 526 -25.78 40.74 3.08
C ASN A 526 -26.17 39.33 3.59
N ASP A 527 -26.58 39.27 4.85
CA ASP A 527 -26.92 38.06 5.62
C ASP A 527 -25.79 37.05 5.88
N HIS A 528 -24.62 37.17 5.20
CA HIS A 528 -23.45 36.32 5.40
C HIS A 528 -22.53 36.87 6.50
N THR A 529 -21.99 36.01 7.36
CA THR A 529 -20.96 36.40 8.36
C THR A 529 -19.57 36.09 7.82
N ARG A 530 -18.69 37.09 7.76
CA ARG A 530 -17.36 37.02 7.10
C ARG A 530 -16.23 37.54 7.97
N VAL A 531 -14.99 37.20 7.63
CA VAL A 531 -13.79 37.79 8.25
C VAL A 531 -13.57 39.20 7.70
N PHE A 532 -13.68 40.19 8.59
CA PHE A 532 -13.59 41.62 8.27
C PHE A 532 -12.18 42.18 8.44
N TYR A 533 -11.37 41.63 9.36
CA TYR A 533 -9.97 42.01 9.55
C TYR A 533 -9.15 40.86 10.15
N LEU A 534 -7.89 40.79 9.75
CA LEU A 534 -6.87 39.93 10.33
C LEU A 534 -5.65 40.74 10.74
N ASN A 535 -4.97 40.28 11.79
CA ASN A 535 -3.66 40.76 12.20
C ASN A 535 -2.82 39.61 12.77
N PHE A 536 -1.60 39.43 12.24
CA PHE A 536 -0.65 38.41 12.68
C PHE A 536 0.55 39.06 13.34
N VAL A 537 1.08 38.42 14.39
CA VAL A 537 2.28 38.89 15.14
C VAL A 537 3.33 37.78 15.20
N THR A 538 4.59 38.15 15.00
CA THR A 538 5.73 37.23 14.96
C THR A 538 6.54 37.20 16.25
N SER A 539 7.39 36.17 16.40
CA SER A 539 8.36 36.03 17.48
C SER A 539 9.44 37.13 17.52
N ALA A 540 9.63 37.88 16.43
CA ALA A 540 10.47 39.08 16.40
C ALA A 540 9.72 40.36 16.82
N GLY A 541 8.39 40.30 17.00
CA GLY A 541 7.53 41.44 17.29
C GLY A 541 7.13 42.26 16.06
N HIS A 542 7.36 41.75 14.84
CA HIS A 542 6.77 42.30 13.63
C HIS A 542 5.28 41.92 13.56
N SER A 543 4.50 42.69 12.81
CA SER A 543 3.08 42.45 12.63
C SER A 543 2.58 42.87 11.26
N ILE A 544 1.54 42.20 10.78
CA ILE A 544 0.84 42.53 9.53
C ILE A 544 -0.66 42.46 9.72
N SER A 545 -1.38 43.44 9.17
CA SER A 545 -2.85 43.49 9.24
C SER A 545 -3.50 43.93 7.93
N GLY A 546 -4.75 43.52 7.72
CA GLY A 546 -5.59 43.92 6.58
C GLY A 546 -7.08 43.89 6.94
N GLY A 547 -7.91 44.62 6.18
CA GLY A 547 -9.35 44.74 6.41
C GLY A 547 -9.76 45.87 7.38
N THR A 548 -10.99 45.81 7.90
CA THR A 548 -11.50 46.76 8.93
C THR A 548 -12.00 46.05 10.20
N LYS A 549 -11.62 46.55 11.38
CA LYS A 549 -12.04 45.96 12.67
C LYS A 549 -13.54 46.13 12.91
N THR A 550 -14.19 45.07 13.38
CA THR A 550 -15.59 44.99 13.85
C THR A 550 -15.65 44.74 15.37
N ASP A 551 -16.85 44.78 15.95
CA ASP A 551 -17.04 44.52 17.39
C ASP A 551 -16.78 43.04 17.77
N ASP A 552 -17.22 42.08 16.95
CA ASP A 552 -16.95 40.65 17.17
C ASP A 552 -15.49 40.31 16.80
N ASN A 553 -14.71 39.86 17.78
CA ASN A 553 -13.27 39.63 17.63
C ASN A 553 -12.70 38.60 18.62
N ALA A 554 -11.56 38.01 18.27
CA ALA A 554 -10.80 37.09 19.12
C ALA A 554 -9.31 37.05 18.73
N ILE A 555 -8.48 36.47 19.60
CA ILE A 555 -7.05 36.26 19.36
C ILE A 555 -6.70 34.78 19.62
N ALA A 556 -6.34 34.05 18.56
CA ALA A 556 -5.64 32.77 18.71
C ALA A 556 -4.16 33.04 18.98
N THR A 557 -3.61 32.40 20.02
CA THR A 557 -2.17 32.46 20.36
C THR A 557 -1.60 31.06 20.28
N ALA A 558 -0.44 30.90 19.67
CA ALA A 558 0.26 29.62 19.59
C ALA A 558 0.55 29.08 21.01
N PRO A 559 0.37 27.77 21.27
CA PRO A 559 0.86 27.14 22.49
C PRO A 559 2.39 27.34 22.65
N LYS A 560 2.88 27.30 23.89
CA LYS A 560 4.30 27.58 24.17
C LYS A 560 5.20 26.54 23.50
N GLY A 561 5.97 26.98 22.50
CA GLY A 561 6.85 26.11 21.70
C GLY A 561 6.26 25.69 20.35
N PHE A 562 5.14 26.30 19.93
CA PHE A 562 4.50 26.09 18.64
C PHE A 562 4.64 27.31 17.73
N LYS A 563 4.46 27.11 16.42
CA LYS A 563 4.46 28.12 15.35
C LYS A 563 3.27 27.92 14.42
N LEU A 564 2.86 28.95 13.70
CA LEU A 564 1.87 28.78 12.62
C LEU A 564 2.44 27.89 11.51
N ALA A 565 1.65 26.93 11.03
CA ALA A 565 2.00 26.04 9.94
C ALA A 565 1.05 26.13 8.73
N GLY A 566 -0.21 26.50 8.94
CA GLY A 566 -1.21 26.60 7.88
C GLY A 566 -2.55 27.07 8.41
N PHE A 567 -3.57 27.03 7.57
CA PHE A 567 -4.92 27.46 7.89
C PHE A 567 -5.96 26.37 7.63
N TYR A 568 -7.12 26.53 8.27
CA TYR A 568 -8.34 25.77 7.99
C TYR A 568 -9.53 26.70 8.25
N GLY A 569 -10.67 26.43 7.63
CA GLY A 569 -11.82 27.33 7.70
C GLY A 569 -12.74 27.17 6.50
N ARG A 570 -13.35 28.27 6.06
CA ARG A 570 -14.26 28.29 4.90
C ARG A 570 -14.11 29.59 4.10
N ALA A 571 -14.06 29.51 2.77
CA ALA A 571 -13.87 30.67 1.89
C ALA A 571 -14.41 30.46 0.47
N GLU A 572 -14.67 31.57 -0.22
CA GLU A 572 -14.95 31.66 -1.67
C GLU A 572 -14.35 32.98 -2.21
N ASP A 573 -15.16 33.93 -2.70
CA ASP A 573 -14.73 35.28 -3.12
C ASP A 573 -14.05 36.08 -1.99
N GLU A 574 -14.39 35.77 -0.75
CA GLU A 574 -13.87 36.37 0.48
C GLU A 574 -13.63 35.26 1.52
N VAL A 575 -12.88 35.54 2.59
CA VAL A 575 -12.71 34.61 3.70
C VAL A 575 -13.93 34.69 4.63
N ASP A 576 -14.78 33.66 4.59
CA ASP A 576 -15.97 33.57 5.44
C ASP A 576 -15.64 33.13 6.87
N GLN A 577 -14.70 32.19 7.03
CA GLN A 577 -14.24 31.65 8.32
C GLN A 577 -12.75 31.28 8.32
N LEU A 578 -12.03 31.53 9.41
CA LEU A 578 -10.60 31.19 9.53
C LEU A 578 -10.22 30.69 10.93
N GLY A 579 -9.37 29.67 10.97
CA GLY A 579 -8.65 29.16 12.12
C GLY A 579 -7.19 28.87 11.75
N ALA A 580 -6.31 28.88 12.76
CA ALA A 580 -4.87 28.67 12.62
C ALA A 580 -4.48 27.23 13.00
N ILE A 581 -3.65 26.59 12.18
CA ILE A 581 -3.00 25.31 12.51
C ILE A 581 -1.64 25.63 13.11
N TRP A 582 -1.45 25.28 14.38
CA TRP A 582 -0.18 25.42 15.10
C TRP A 582 0.56 24.09 15.11
N THR A 583 1.87 24.08 14.84
CA THR A 583 2.70 22.87 15.03
C THR A 583 3.88 23.10 15.96
N ARG A 584 4.29 22.06 16.69
CA ARG A 584 5.39 22.09 17.65
C ARG A 584 6.72 22.37 16.92
N ILE A 585 7.47 23.37 17.37
CA ILE A 585 8.71 23.83 16.71
C ILE A 585 9.80 22.74 16.71
N SER A 586 9.78 21.82 17.69
CA SER A 586 10.73 20.71 17.81
C SER A 586 10.31 19.42 17.08
N ALA A 587 9.08 19.35 16.56
CA ALA A 587 8.61 18.17 15.84
C ALA A 587 9.29 18.06 14.46
N LYS A 588 9.35 16.83 13.95
CA LYS A 588 9.83 16.48 12.61
C LYS A 588 8.84 15.52 11.99
N ASP A 589 8.73 15.52 10.67
CA ASP A 589 8.07 14.42 10.00
C ASP A 589 8.96 13.18 10.06
N LEU A 590 8.33 12.04 9.82
CA LEU A 590 9.01 10.86 9.33
C LEU A 590 9.15 10.99 7.81
N GLU A 591 10.30 10.62 7.25
CA GLU A 591 10.48 10.50 5.81
C GLU A 591 10.21 9.07 5.36
N LEU A 592 9.64 8.90 4.16
CA LEU A 592 9.47 7.59 3.52
C LEU A 592 10.81 6.83 3.40
N THR A 593 11.92 7.57 3.30
CA THR A 593 13.30 7.10 3.16
C THR A 593 14.07 6.93 4.48
N ASP A 594 13.43 7.14 5.63
CA ASP A 594 14.07 6.91 6.93
C ASP A 594 14.51 5.44 7.11
N VAL A 595 15.61 5.25 7.83
CA VAL A 595 16.06 3.93 8.26
C VAL A 595 15.37 3.57 9.57
N GLU A 596 14.20 2.93 9.45
CA GLU A 596 13.59 2.21 10.56
C GLU A 596 14.60 1.24 11.19
N ALA A 597 14.69 1.26 12.52
CA ALA A 597 15.54 0.33 13.29
C ALA A 597 14.83 -1.02 13.43
N SER A 598 14.55 -1.65 12.27
CA SER A 598 13.67 -2.80 12.04
C SER A 598 13.38 -3.65 13.29
N SER A 599 12.14 -3.58 13.79
CA SER A 599 11.67 -4.44 14.87
C SER A 599 11.82 -5.92 14.47
N GLY A 600 11.98 -6.78 15.49
CA GLY A 600 12.58 -8.12 15.37
C GLY A 600 11.76 -9.20 14.64
N SER A 601 11.07 -8.87 13.56
CA SER A 601 10.44 -9.85 12.65
C SER A 601 11.46 -10.89 12.19
N GLY A 602 11.14 -12.17 12.42
CA GLY A 602 12.08 -13.30 12.30
C GLY A 602 12.69 -13.53 10.90
N SER A 603 12.20 -12.84 9.86
CA SER A 603 12.75 -12.85 8.49
C SER A 603 14.05 -12.02 8.36
N GLY A 604 14.41 -11.22 9.37
CA GLY A 604 15.56 -10.27 9.43
C GLY A 604 16.98 -10.85 9.30
N ILE A 605 17.13 -12.09 8.81
CA ILE A 605 18.40 -12.73 8.46
C ILE A 605 18.62 -12.74 6.93
N MET A 606 17.56 -12.61 6.11
CA MET A 606 17.62 -12.90 4.66
C MET A 606 17.67 -11.69 3.71
N TYR A 607 17.18 -10.51 4.14
CA TYR A 607 16.89 -9.38 3.22
C TYR A 607 17.51 -8.03 3.61
N GLY A 608 18.20 -7.95 4.76
CA GLY A 608 18.80 -6.71 5.28
C GLY A 608 17.78 -5.70 5.83
N THR A 609 18.27 -4.54 6.29
CA THR A 609 17.43 -3.45 6.80
C THR A 609 16.81 -2.67 5.65
N THR A 610 15.48 -2.74 5.50
CA THR A 610 14.72 -1.94 4.55
C THR A 610 14.76 -0.47 4.93
N THR A 611 15.38 0.37 4.09
CA THR A 611 15.50 1.83 4.31
C THR A 611 14.34 2.59 3.66
N ILE A 612 13.15 2.00 3.65
CA ILE A 612 11.91 2.57 3.09
C ILE A 612 10.75 2.10 3.95
N ARG A 613 9.94 3.04 4.47
CA ARG A 613 8.73 2.73 5.26
C ARG A 613 7.68 2.03 4.40
N ASN A 614 7.02 1.01 4.94
CA ASN A 614 5.88 0.37 4.29
C ASN A 614 4.61 1.18 4.55
N TRP A 615 4.46 2.32 3.88
CA TRP A 615 3.24 3.12 3.91
C TRP A 615 2.27 2.71 2.79
N VAL A 616 0.98 2.98 2.97
CA VAL A 616 -0.06 2.78 1.95
C VAL A 616 0.29 3.59 0.70
N GLY A 617 0.56 4.89 0.84
CA GLY A 617 0.96 5.77 -0.26
C GLY A 617 -0.21 6.33 -1.08
N PRO A 618 0.05 7.32 -1.95
CA PRO A 618 -0.97 8.15 -2.61
C PRO A 618 -1.74 7.44 -3.75
N THR A 619 -1.34 6.22 -4.11
CA THR A 619 -1.80 5.48 -5.29
C THR A 619 -2.94 4.52 -5.00
N ILE A 620 -3.05 4.02 -3.77
CA ILE A 620 -3.97 2.92 -3.45
C ILE A 620 -5.45 3.36 -3.51
N GLY A 621 -5.72 4.68 -3.49
CA GLY A 621 -7.03 5.29 -3.77
C GLY A 621 -7.29 5.69 -5.24
N GLN A 622 -6.33 5.53 -6.16
CA GLN A 622 -6.51 5.88 -7.59
C GLN A 622 -7.50 4.92 -8.26
N ARG A 623 -8.42 5.48 -9.04
CA ARG A 623 -9.50 4.76 -9.74
C ARG A 623 -9.03 4.42 -11.16
N SER A 624 -9.24 3.18 -11.61
CA SER A 624 -8.91 2.72 -12.96
C SER A 624 -10.15 2.48 -13.85
N ASP A 625 -11.33 2.44 -13.23
CA ASP A 625 -12.62 2.04 -13.81
C ASP A 625 -13.75 2.63 -12.94
N THR A 626 -15.03 2.41 -13.28
CA THR A 626 -16.18 2.83 -12.46
C THR A 626 -16.45 1.91 -11.26
N ALA A 627 -15.95 0.66 -11.29
CA ALA A 627 -16.16 -0.32 -10.22
C ALA A 627 -15.05 -1.40 -10.21
N CYS A 628 -15.04 -2.27 -9.20
CA CYS A 628 -14.39 -3.57 -9.26
C CYS A 628 -15.34 -4.71 -8.90
N TYR A 629 -15.18 -5.88 -9.52
CA TYR A 629 -15.91 -7.11 -9.21
C TYR A 629 -15.30 -7.83 -8.02
N ARG A 630 -16.11 -8.18 -7.02
CA ARG A 630 -15.66 -8.91 -5.83
C ARG A 630 -15.38 -10.36 -6.21
N LYS A 631 -14.12 -10.78 -6.10
CA LYS A 631 -13.74 -12.19 -6.24
C LYS A 631 -14.45 -13.03 -5.18
N SER A 632 -15.21 -14.04 -5.60
CA SER A 632 -15.89 -15.00 -4.73
C SER A 632 -15.09 -16.28 -4.58
N THR A 633 -15.20 -16.95 -3.43
CA THR A 633 -14.59 -18.26 -3.16
C THR A 633 -15.37 -19.00 -2.07
N ASP A 634 -15.39 -20.33 -2.11
CA ASP A 634 -16.07 -21.15 -1.10
C ASP A 634 -15.33 -21.11 0.26
N PHE A 635 -16.06 -21.39 1.34
CA PHE A 635 -15.50 -21.51 2.70
C PHE A 635 -14.50 -22.66 2.85
N ASP A 636 -13.69 -22.62 3.91
CA ASP A 636 -12.96 -23.79 4.42
C ASP A 636 -13.90 -24.78 5.16
N SER A 637 -13.35 -25.92 5.59
CA SER A 637 -14.05 -26.96 6.36
C SER A 637 -14.53 -26.52 7.76
N ASN A 638 -14.32 -25.27 8.16
CA ASN A 638 -14.70 -24.66 9.43
C ASN A 638 -15.62 -23.43 9.24
N ASN A 639 -16.10 -23.19 8.02
CA ASN A 639 -16.96 -22.06 7.64
C ASN A 639 -16.26 -20.69 7.75
N ILE A 640 -14.93 -20.67 7.60
CA ILE A 640 -14.02 -19.50 7.68
C ILE A 640 -13.64 -19.02 6.27
N CYS A 641 -13.48 -17.70 6.11
CA CYS A 641 -12.99 -17.07 4.88
C CYS A 641 -11.47 -16.80 4.87
N PRO A 642 -10.83 -16.76 3.68
CA PRO A 642 -9.45 -16.30 3.55
C PRO A 642 -9.27 -14.83 3.96
N LEU A 643 -8.03 -14.42 4.18
CA LEU A 643 -7.74 -13.03 4.57
C LEU A 643 -8.05 -12.05 3.43
N GLY A 644 -8.64 -10.90 3.74
CA GLY A 644 -9.14 -9.95 2.74
C GLY A 644 -10.49 -10.34 2.13
N TYR A 645 -11.19 -11.33 2.68
CA TYR A 645 -12.55 -11.71 2.29
C TYR A 645 -13.54 -11.53 3.46
N GLY A 646 -14.69 -10.93 3.16
CA GLY A 646 -15.89 -10.94 3.99
C GLY A 646 -16.71 -12.20 3.77
N LYS A 647 -17.69 -12.42 4.65
CA LYS A 647 -18.60 -13.57 4.62
C LYS A 647 -19.97 -13.16 4.13
N GLU A 648 -20.43 -13.82 3.06
CA GLU A 648 -21.73 -13.63 2.42
C GLU A 648 -22.58 -14.91 2.62
N ASP A 649 -23.87 -14.86 2.29
CA ASP A 649 -24.87 -15.91 2.60
C ASP A 649 -24.42 -17.37 2.36
N THR A 650 -23.65 -17.63 1.30
CA THR A 650 -23.21 -18.97 0.91
C THR A 650 -21.74 -19.08 0.49
N ASN A 651 -20.97 -17.99 0.54
CA ASN A 651 -19.56 -17.96 0.13
C ASN A 651 -18.80 -16.80 0.77
N CYS A 652 -17.50 -16.73 0.49
CA CYS A 652 -16.63 -15.62 0.85
C CYS A 652 -16.47 -14.68 -0.37
N GLN A 653 -16.57 -13.37 -0.17
CA GLN A 653 -16.28 -12.37 -1.21
C GLN A 653 -15.21 -11.40 -0.73
N SER A 654 -14.33 -11.01 -1.63
CA SER A 654 -13.27 -10.04 -1.32
C SER A 654 -13.85 -8.73 -0.77
N GLN A 655 -13.13 -8.15 0.20
CA GLN A 655 -13.45 -6.87 0.82
C GLN A 655 -13.16 -5.73 -0.16
N CYS A 656 -13.92 -4.64 0.00
CA CYS A 656 -13.83 -3.48 -0.87
C CYS A 656 -12.52 -2.69 -0.64
N PRO A 657 -11.64 -2.56 -1.65
CA PRO A 657 -10.31 -1.94 -1.51
C PRO A 657 -10.39 -0.41 -1.48
N LEU A 658 -9.29 0.27 -1.14
CA LEU A 658 -9.28 1.73 -0.95
C LEU A 658 -9.70 2.53 -2.21
N SER A 659 -9.42 2.02 -3.42
CA SER A 659 -9.87 2.64 -4.68
C SER A 659 -11.38 2.50 -4.92
N TYR A 660 -12.01 1.48 -4.31
CA TYR A 660 -13.42 1.13 -4.47
C TYR A 660 -13.99 0.65 -3.12
N PRO A 661 -14.20 1.54 -2.12
CA PRO A 661 -14.48 1.13 -0.74
C PRO A 661 -15.97 0.87 -0.45
N VAL A 662 -16.88 1.28 -1.34
CA VAL A 662 -18.33 1.17 -1.12
C VAL A 662 -18.83 -0.15 -1.70
N GLN A 663 -19.43 -1.02 -0.88
CA GLN A 663 -19.95 -2.31 -1.35
C GLN A 663 -21.22 -2.15 -2.19
N CYS A 664 -21.22 -2.78 -3.36
CA CYS A 664 -22.30 -2.72 -4.33
C CYS A 664 -22.69 -4.12 -4.82
N SER A 665 -23.31 -4.91 -3.94
CA SER A 665 -23.67 -6.31 -4.22
C SER A 665 -22.42 -7.16 -4.53
N LEU A 666 -22.26 -7.63 -5.78
CA LEU A 666 -21.09 -8.38 -6.26
C LEU A 666 -19.95 -7.47 -6.76
N GLU A 667 -20.14 -6.16 -6.68
CA GLU A 667 -19.16 -5.14 -7.06
C GLU A 667 -18.77 -4.30 -5.83
N CYS A 668 -17.70 -3.53 -5.94
CA CYS A 668 -17.43 -2.38 -5.09
C CYS A 668 -17.26 -1.15 -5.98
N ILE A 669 -17.77 -0.01 -5.53
CA ILE A 669 -17.73 1.27 -6.24
C ILE A 669 -16.92 2.31 -5.44
N PRO A 670 -16.50 3.43 -6.07
CA PRO A 670 -15.67 4.43 -5.42
C PRO A 670 -16.37 5.24 -4.31
N GLN A 671 -15.58 6.05 -3.59
CA GLN A 671 -16.10 7.03 -2.63
C GLN A 671 -17.15 7.96 -3.28
N ASN A 672 -18.27 8.15 -2.57
CA ASN A 672 -19.46 8.94 -2.93
C ASN A 672 -20.23 8.52 -4.20
N ASP A 673 -19.95 7.35 -4.78
CA ASP A 673 -20.70 6.84 -5.94
C ASP A 673 -22.03 6.15 -5.53
N ASP A 674 -23.00 6.06 -6.45
CA ASP A 674 -24.35 5.53 -6.18
C ASP A 674 -24.58 4.18 -6.88
N CYS A 675 -24.77 3.13 -6.08
CA CYS A 675 -25.14 1.80 -6.54
C CYS A 675 -26.37 1.75 -7.47
N VAL A 676 -27.33 2.66 -7.31
CA VAL A 676 -28.50 2.73 -8.21
C VAL A 676 -28.09 3.29 -9.57
N LEU A 677 -27.17 4.26 -9.60
CA LEU A 677 -26.66 4.83 -10.85
C LEU A 677 -25.78 3.83 -11.62
N GLU A 678 -24.91 3.11 -10.91
CA GLU A 678 -24.06 2.07 -11.53
C GLU A 678 -24.84 0.81 -11.92
N ALA A 679 -25.88 0.44 -11.15
CA ALA A 679 -26.82 -0.58 -11.61
C ALA A 679 -27.58 -0.15 -12.88
N LEU A 680 -27.89 1.15 -13.03
CA LEU A 680 -28.55 1.69 -14.22
C LEU A 680 -27.61 1.78 -15.44
N SER A 681 -26.32 2.11 -15.24
CA SER A 681 -25.32 2.12 -16.32
C SER A 681 -25.19 0.74 -16.98
N LYS A 682 -25.23 -0.32 -16.16
CA LYS A 682 -25.04 -1.72 -16.55
C LYS A 682 -26.30 -2.47 -17.02
N ILE A 683 -27.47 -1.83 -17.11
CA ILE A 683 -28.69 -2.47 -17.68
C ILE A 683 -28.50 -2.88 -19.16
N GLY A 684 -27.54 -2.29 -19.87
CA GLY A 684 -27.17 -2.69 -21.24
C GLY A 684 -26.37 -3.99 -21.36
N SER A 685 -25.77 -4.50 -20.27
CA SER A 685 -24.66 -5.49 -20.31
C SER A 685 -24.89 -6.76 -19.48
N VAL A 686 -26.15 -7.18 -19.29
CA VAL A 686 -26.55 -8.31 -18.43
C VAL A 686 -26.22 -9.70 -19.05
N VAL A 687 -24.93 -10.01 -19.16
CA VAL A 687 -24.40 -11.35 -19.53
C VAL A 687 -23.28 -11.82 -18.60
N ALA A 688 -22.72 -10.96 -17.75
CA ALA A 688 -21.48 -11.18 -16.99
C ALA A 688 -21.54 -12.23 -15.83
N VAL A 689 -22.59 -13.05 -15.71
CA VAL A 689 -22.73 -14.06 -14.64
C VAL A 689 -22.09 -15.40 -15.05
N ALA A 690 -20.78 -15.37 -15.34
CA ALA A 690 -19.95 -16.54 -15.63
C ALA A 690 -18.46 -16.36 -15.24
N LEU A 691 -18.17 -15.38 -14.38
CA LEU A 691 -16.84 -14.79 -14.18
C LEU A 691 -15.91 -15.59 -13.24
N ASN A 692 -15.93 -16.92 -13.33
CA ASN A 692 -15.07 -17.86 -12.59
C ASN A 692 -14.12 -18.69 -13.49
N ALA A 693 -13.97 -18.31 -14.77
CA ALA A 693 -13.25 -19.13 -15.78
C ALA A 693 -12.37 -18.33 -16.75
N ALA A 694 -12.09 -17.05 -16.49
CA ALA A 694 -11.45 -16.14 -17.44
C ALA A 694 -10.17 -15.44 -16.92
N THR A 695 -9.64 -15.82 -15.76
CA THR A 695 -8.24 -15.51 -15.40
C THR A 695 -7.34 -16.38 -16.27
N GLY A 696 -6.96 -15.86 -17.45
CA GLY A 696 -6.11 -16.55 -18.42
C GLY A 696 -4.77 -17.01 -17.85
N GLU A 697 -4.08 -17.89 -18.58
CA GLU A 697 -2.81 -18.47 -18.16
C GLU A 697 -1.70 -17.41 -18.08
N VAL A 698 -1.58 -16.70 -16.95
CA VAL A 698 -0.44 -15.82 -16.66
C VAL A 698 0.89 -16.58 -16.83
N PHE A 699 0.93 -17.85 -16.45
CA PHE A 699 2.05 -18.76 -16.72
C PHE A 699 2.26 -19.09 -18.21
N GLY A 700 1.21 -19.04 -19.04
CA GLY A 700 1.24 -19.22 -20.49
C GLY A 700 1.84 -18.04 -21.24
N ASP A 701 1.63 -16.81 -20.76
CA ASP A 701 2.24 -15.59 -21.30
C ASP A 701 3.64 -15.32 -20.73
N ILE A 702 3.89 -15.69 -19.46
CA ILE A 702 5.25 -15.86 -18.92
C ILE A 702 6.04 -16.87 -19.77
N LEU A 703 5.41 -17.97 -20.19
CA LEU A 703 5.97 -18.95 -21.12
C LEU A 703 6.18 -18.37 -22.53
N ALA A 704 5.34 -17.45 -22.98
CA ALA A 704 5.51 -16.75 -24.26
C ALA A 704 6.76 -15.85 -24.23
N ALA A 705 6.90 -15.01 -23.21
CA ALA A 705 8.08 -14.17 -22.98
C ALA A 705 9.37 -15.01 -22.81
N TYR A 706 9.28 -16.15 -22.09
CA TYR A 706 10.40 -17.08 -21.94
C TYR A 706 10.86 -17.70 -23.27
N LYS A 707 9.94 -18.06 -24.18
CA LYS A 707 10.29 -18.65 -25.50
C LYS A 707 11.16 -17.72 -26.37
N THR A 708 11.16 -16.42 -26.09
CA THR A 708 11.99 -15.42 -26.80
C THR A 708 13.41 -15.31 -26.22
N ALA A 709 13.66 -15.85 -25.02
CA ALA A 709 14.96 -15.77 -24.33
C ALA A 709 15.89 -16.96 -24.63
N LYS A 710 17.21 -16.73 -24.64
CA LYS A 710 18.21 -17.80 -24.80
C LYS A 710 18.36 -18.58 -23.49
N TRP A 711 18.15 -19.91 -23.52
CA TRP A 711 18.33 -20.83 -22.36
C TRP A 711 19.60 -20.57 -21.52
N ALA A 712 20.75 -20.36 -22.16
CA ALA A 712 22.01 -20.15 -21.44
C ALA A 712 22.12 -18.74 -20.80
N VAL A 713 21.40 -17.74 -21.30
CA VAL A 713 21.22 -16.45 -20.60
C VAL A 713 20.30 -16.65 -19.39
N THR A 714 19.21 -17.41 -19.51
CA THR A 714 18.33 -17.74 -18.37
C THR A 714 19.01 -18.61 -17.29
N CYS A 715 19.92 -19.50 -17.68
CA CYS A 715 20.77 -20.24 -16.74
C CYS A 715 21.78 -19.31 -16.05
N ALA A 716 22.46 -18.44 -16.80
CA ALA A 716 23.38 -17.47 -16.21
C ALA A 716 22.66 -16.50 -15.26
N ALA A 717 21.49 -16.01 -15.65
CA ALA A 717 20.60 -15.20 -14.81
C ALA A 717 20.29 -15.89 -13.48
N ASN A 718 19.83 -17.14 -13.52
CA ASN A 718 19.54 -17.96 -12.34
C ASN A 718 20.73 -18.00 -11.36
N ILE A 719 21.91 -18.39 -11.85
CA ILE A 719 23.09 -18.58 -11.00
C ILE A 719 23.66 -17.24 -10.52
N VAL A 720 23.72 -16.21 -11.37
CA VAL A 720 24.19 -14.86 -10.97
C VAL A 720 23.29 -14.25 -9.91
N THR A 721 21.96 -14.38 -10.03
CA THR A 721 21.00 -13.89 -9.02
C THR A 721 21.21 -14.56 -7.67
N VAL A 722 21.34 -15.90 -7.64
CA VAL A 722 21.55 -16.65 -6.39
C VAL A 722 22.94 -16.37 -5.79
N VAL A 723 23.99 -16.21 -6.62
CA VAL A 723 25.33 -15.81 -6.18
C VAL A 723 25.36 -14.37 -5.64
N ARG A 724 24.60 -13.43 -6.23
CA ARG A 724 24.44 -12.06 -5.71
C ARG A 724 23.83 -12.08 -4.29
N GLY A 725 22.75 -12.84 -4.08
CA GLY A 725 22.14 -13.02 -2.75
C GLY A 725 23.10 -13.63 -1.72
N LEU A 726 23.87 -14.66 -2.12
CA LEU A 726 24.89 -15.27 -1.26
C LEU A 726 26.01 -14.27 -0.88
N ILE A 727 26.50 -13.48 -1.83
CA ILE A 727 27.51 -12.44 -1.59
C ILE A 727 26.97 -11.34 -0.66
N TYR A 728 25.69 -10.96 -0.80
CA TYR A 728 25.05 -10.00 0.10
C TYR A 728 24.98 -10.53 1.54
N TYR A 729 24.46 -11.74 1.74
CA TYR A 729 24.41 -12.40 3.05
C TYR A 729 25.80 -12.52 3.69
N LEU A 730 26.82 -12.95 2.93
CA LEU A 730 28.19 -13.07 3.42
C LEU A 730 28.76 -11.72 3.89
N ARG A 731 28.51 -10.62 3.16
CA ARG A 731 28.89 -9.27 3.60
C ARG A 731 28.15 -8.84 4.86
N TYR A 732 26.84 -9.06 4.94
CA TYR A 732 26.04 -8.74 6.12
C TYR A 732 26.57 -9.44 7.37
N ARG A 733 26.96 -10.72 7.26
CA ARG A 733 27.63 -11.47 8.34
C ARG A 733 29.03 -10.93 8.68
N GLN A 734 29.79 -10.43 7.71
CA GLN A 734 31.11 -9.83 7.91
C GLN A 734 31.07 -8.44 8.55
N THR A 735 29.97 -7.69 8.42
CA THR A 735 29.80 -6.35 9.02
C THR A 735 29.11 -6.38 10.39
N THR A 736 28.28 -7.40 10.66
CA THR A 736 27.52 -7.51 11.92
C THR A 736 28.14 -8.44 12.97
N ALA A 737 29.17 -9.24 12.62
CA ALA A 737 29.87 -10.13 13.54
C ALA A 737 31.40 -9.99 13.44
N PRO A 738 32.17 -10.38 14.49
CA PRO A 738 33.63 -10.39 14.43
C PRO A 738 34.16 -11.33 13.33
N GLN A 739 35.27 -10.93 12.70
CA GLN A 739 35.88 -11.66 11.58
C GLN A 739 36.39 -13.04 12.00
N GLY A 740 35.67 -14.09 11.58
CA GLY A 740 36.06 -15.50 11.73
C GLY A 740 36.88 -16.03 10.55
N GLU A 741 37.47 -17.23 10.70
CA GLU A 741 38.15 -17.89 9.59
C GLU A 741 37.15 -18.35 8.50
N THR A 742 37.63 -18.56 7.27
CA THR A 742 36.77 -18.89 6.12
C THR A 742 35.90 -20.13 6.31
N ALA A 743 36.29 -21.06 7.19
CA ALA A 743 35.49 -22.22 7.57
C ALA A 743 34.18 -21.87 8.31
N GLU A 744 34.15 -20.78 9.09
CA GLU A 744 32.94 -20.35 9.80
C GLU A 744 31.96 -19.66 8.84
N LEU A 745 32.45 -18.81 7.94
CA LEU A 745 31.65 -18.22 6.86
C LEU A 745 31.09 -19.30 5.92
N LEU A 746 31.89 -20.31 5.59
CA LEU A 746 31.47 -21.47 4.82
C LEU A 746 30.38 -22.29 5.53
N THR A 747 30.50 -22.49 6.84
CA THR A 747 29.48 -23.17 7.66
C THR A 747 28.18 -22.37 7.71
N ALA A 748 28.25 -21.05 7.87
CA ALA A 748 27.09 -20.17 7.83
C ALA A 748 26.42 -20.15 6.45
N ALA A 749 27.19 -20.17 5.36
CA ALA A 749 26.67 -20.23 3.99
C ALA A 749 25.87 -21.53 3.74
N TYR A 750 26.41 -22.69 4.13
CA TYR A 750 25.72 -23.99 3.99
C TYR A 750 24.48 -24.14 4.89
N GLN A 751 24.20 -23.18 5.78
CA GLN A 751 22.96 -23.11 6.57
C GLN A 751 21.90 -22.16 5.99
N THR A 752 22.16 -21.52 4.84
CA THR A 752 21.19 -20.65 4.17
C THR A 752 20.32 -21.39 3.16
N ASP A 753 19.06 -21.00 3.05
CA ASP A 753 18.14 -21.36 1.95
C ASP A 753 18.77 -21.17 0.57
N VAL A 754 19.57 -20.11 0.42
CA VAL A 754 20.29 -19.77 -0.81
C VAL A 754 21.17 -20.94 -1.29
N VAL A 755 21.76 -21.69 -0.36
CA VAL A 755 22.65 -22.82 -0.66
C VAL A 755 21.94 -24.18 -0.54
N ILE A 756 20.96 -24.32 0.36
CA ILE A 756 20.22 -25.58 0.58
C ILE A 756 19.13 -25.80 -0.49
N TYR A 757 18.53 -24.74 -1.02
CA TYR A 757 17.40 -24.79 -1.96
C TYR A 757 17.65 -23.99 -3.24
N ASP A 758 17.90 -22.67 -3.13
CA ASP A 758 17.85 -21.77 -4.30
C ASP A 758 18.93 -22.13 -5.34
N LEU A 759 20.15 -22.42 -4.89
CA LEU A 759 21.29 -22.76 -5.76
C LEU A 759 21.17 -24.18 -6.37
N PRO A 760 20.79 -25.24 -5.62
CA PRO A 760 20.42 -26.52 -6.22
C PRO A 760 19.28 -26.43 -7.25
N VAL A 761 18.23 -25.65 -7.00
CA VAL A 761 17.13 -25.42 -7.96
C VAL A 761 17.65 -24.71 -9.21
N ALA A 762 18.46 -23.67 -9.06
CA ALA A 762 19.09 -22.95 -10.17
C ALA A 762 19.99 -23.87 -11.02
N VAL A 763 20.77 -24.75 -10.39
CA VAL A 763 21.59 -25.77 -11.08
C VAL A 763 20.71 -26.82 -11.78
N CYS A 764 19.62 -27.28 -11.16
CA CYS A 764 18.66 -28.17 -11.82
C CYS A 764 18.03 -27.53 -13.07
N ALA A 765 17.63 -26.25 -12.99
CA ALA A 765 17.09 -25.50 -14.12
C ALA A 765 18.14 -25.33 -15.24
N CYS A 766 19.38 -24.94 -14.89
CA CYS A 766 20.51 -24.87 -15.81
C CYS A 766 20.73 -26.20 -16.54
N LEU A 767 20.83 -27.32 -15.83
CA LEU A 767 21.11 -28.64 -16.41
C LEU A 767 19.89 -29.27 -17.12
N GLY A 768 18.73 -28.60 -17.11
CA GLY A 768 17.50 -29.08 -17.75
C GLY A 768 16.80 -30.24 -17.04
N ILE A 769 17.32 -30.70 -15.89
CA ILE A 769 16.81 -31.83 -15.11
C ILE A 769 15.57 -31.44 -14.27
N PRO A 770 14.70 -32.39 -13.86
CA PRO A 770 13.59 -32.10 -12.95
C PRO A 770 14.11 -31.76 -11.54
N VAL A 771 13.31 -31.03 -10.76
CA VAL A 771 13.62 -30.71 -9.35
C VAL A 771 13.06 -31.81 -8.46
N PRO A 772 13.87 -32.48 -7.62
CA PRO A 772 13.38 -33.56 -6.79
C PRO A 772 12.53 -33.03 -5.61
N PRO A 773 11.38 -33.65 -5.31
CA PRO A 773 10.56 -33.25 -4.17
C PRO A 773 11.33 -33.42 -2.85
N ASN A 774 11.01 -32.58 -1.87
CA ASN A 774 11.65 -32.55 -0.55
C ASN A 774 13.19 -32.34 -0.60
N ALA A 775 13.69 -31.58 -1.59
CA ALA A 775 15.10 -31.17 -1.73
C ALA A 775 16.12 -32.33 -1.77
N GLN A 776 15.72 -33.52 -2.24
CA GLN A 776 16.61 -34.67 -2.37
C GLN A 776 17.45 -34.62 -3.66
N TYR A 777 18.31 -33.60 -3.76
CA TYR A 777 19.16 -33.35 -4.92
C TYR A 777 20.15 -34.49 -5.19
N ALA A 778 20.40 -34.76 -6.47
CA ALA A 778 21.40 -35.74 -6.87
C ALA A 778 22.82 -35.26 -6.52
N ASP A 779 23.70 -36.18 -6.15
CA ASP A 779 25.07 -35.91 -5.67
C ASP A 779 25.86 -34.94 -6.58
N TYR A 780 25.77 -35.10 -7.90
CA TYR A 780 26.44 -34.21 -8.86
C TYR A 780 25.89 -32.77 -8.86
N VAL A 781 24.61 -32.55 -8.53
CA VAL A 781 24.03 -31.20 -8.37
C VAL A 781 24.66 -30.54 -7.15
N LEU A 782 24.76 -31.28 -6.03
CA LEU A 782 25.38 -30.80 -4.80
C LEU A 782 26.87 -30.48 -4.99
N VAL A 783 27.61 -31.24 -5.80
CA VAL A 783 29.01 -30.94 -6.15
C VAL A 783 29.14 -29.63 -6.96
N ILE A 784 28.22 -29.35 -7.89
CA ILE A 784 28.21 -28.10 -8.67
C ILE A 784 27.87 -26.91 -7.76
N VAL A 785 26.87 -27.07 -6.89
CA VAL A 785 26.51 -26.10 -5.83
C VAL A 785 27.70 -25.83 -4.90
N GLU A 786 28.40 -26.87 -4.45
CA GLU A 786 29.59 -26.76 -3.60
C GLU A 786 30.70 -25.96 -4.31
N GLY A 787 30.91 -26.20 -5.61
CA GLY A 787 31.84 -25.46 -6.44
C GLY A 787 31.49 -23.97 -6.57
N ILE A 788 30.22 -23.64 -6.81
CA ILE A 788 29.75 -22.25 -6.92
C ILE A 788 29.87 -21.52 -5.57
N VAL A 789 29.51 -22.16 -4.44
CA VAL A 789 29.65 -21.58 -3.09
C VAL A 789 31.11 -21.30 -2.75
N LYS A 790 32.00 -22.26 -3.01
CA LYS A 790 33.46 -22.07 -2.83
C LYS A 790 33.98 -20.90 -3.65
N GLN A 791 33.53 -20.76 -4.90
CA GLN A 791 33.88 -19.61 -5.74
C GLN A 791 33.35 -18.29 -5.15
N ALA A 792 32.06 -18.20 -4.83
CA ALA A 792 31.44 -16.99 -4.27
C ALA A 792 32.08 -16.52 -2.95
N ILE A 793 32.60 -17.44 -2.13
CA ILE A 793 33.34 -17.12 -0.90
C ILE A 793 34.80 -16.70 -1.19
N THR A 794 35.44 -17.26 -2.22
CA THR A 794 36.87 -17.02 -2.50
C THR A 794 37.12 -15.79 -3.37
N ASN A 795 36.29 -15.57 -4.39
CA ASN A 795 36.50 -14.58 -5.46
C ASN A 795 35.26 -13.67 -5.66
N GLY A 796 34.46 -13.47 -4.59
CA GLY A 796 33.07 -12.98 -4.62
C GLY A 796 32.71 -11.92 -5.67
N GLU A 797 33.16 -10.67 -5.51
CA GLU A 797 32.81 -9.59 -6.45
C GLU A 797 33.37 -9.80 -7.86
N GLU A 798 34.56 -10.39 -7.98
CA GLU A 798 35.25 -10.61 -9.25
C GLU A 798 34.49 -11.60 -10.16
N ILE A 799 33.74 -12.54 -9.58
CA ILE A 799 32.92 -13.50 -10.32
C ILE A 799 31.79 -12.80 -11.09
N ILE A 800 31.17 -11.78 -10.50
CA ILE A 800 30.00 -11.09 -11.04
C ILE A 800 30.35 -9.72 -11.68
N SER A 801 31.63 -9.37 -11.78
CA SER A 801 32.06 -8.06 -12.31
C SER A 801 32.04 -7.97 -13.84
N THR A 802 32.18 -9.09 -14.57
CA THR A 802 32.17 -9.12 -16.04
C THR A 802 31.48 -10.35 -16.60
N GLY A 803 30.90 -10.22 -17.80
CA GLY A 803 30.20 -11.33 -18.47
C GLY A 803 31.12 -12.52 -18.77
N GLU A 804 32.42 -12.23 -18.98
CA GLU A 804 33.48 -13.23 -19.13
C GLU A 804 33.72 -14.03 -17.84
N ASN A 805 33.69 -13.37 -16.67
CA ASN A 805 33.90 -14.04 -15.38
C ASN A 805 32.69 -14.90 -14.96
N VAL A 806 31.47 -14.44 -15.25
CA VAL A 806 30.25 -15.26 -15.13
C VAL A 806 30.31 -16.49 -16.05
N LEU A 807 30.73 -16.33 -17.31
CA LEU A 807 30.85 -17.45 -18.24
C LEU A 807 31.92 -18.46 -17.78
N LYS A 808 33.05 -17.99 -17.21
CA LYS A 808 34.09 -18.84 -16.59
C LYS A 808 33.56 -19.60 -15.37
N LEU A 809 32.76 -18.97 -14.50
CA LEU A 809 32.12 -19.65 -13.37
C LEU A 809 31.24 -20.80 -13.87
N LEU A 810 30.33 -20.52 -14.80
CA LEU A 810 29.31 -21.46 -15.25
C LEU A 810 29.92 -22.66 -16.00
N THR A 811 30.95 -22.42 -16.82
CA THR A 811 31.66 -23.49 -17.54
C THR A 811 32.65 -24.24 -16.62
N GLY A 812 33.34 -23.54 -15.72
CA GLY A 812 34.29 -24.13 -14.76
C GLY A 812 33.65 -24.95 -13.65
N THR A 813 32.40 -24.65 -13.28
CA THR A 813 31.60 -25.44 -12.32
C THR A 813 30.76 -26.53 -13.00
N GLY A 814 30.64 -26.54 -14.33
CA GLY A 814 29.84 -27.51 -15.07
C GLY A 814 28.34 -27.19 -15.14
N ALA A 815 27.91 -26.01 -14.69
CA ALA A 815 26.53 -25.55 -14.82
C ALA A 815 26.11 -25.25 -16.28
N LEU A 816 27.06 -24.91 -17.16
CA LEU A 816 26.84 -24.79 -18.60
C LEU A 816 27.73 -25.75 -19.41
N ASN A 817 27.10 -26.51 -20.31
CA ASN A 817 27.80 -27.20 -21.39
C ASN A 817 28.20 -26.21 -22.50
N GLY A 818 29.48 -26.24 -22.91
CA GLY A 818 30.12 -25.27 -23.81
C GLY A 818 29.71 -25.29 -25.29
N THR A 819 28.44 -25.60 -25.58
CA THR A 819 27.82 -25.58 -26.91
C THR A 819 26.66 -24.57 -27.02
N SER A 820 26.59 -23.61 -26.10
CA SER A 820 25.53 -22.59 -25.98
C SER A 820 25.79 -21.34 -26.83
N SER A 821 24.72 -20.69 -27.31
CA SER A 821 24.75 -19.50 -28.19
C SER A 821 24.74 -18.15 -27.45
N THR A 822 25.25 -18.14 -26.22
CA THR A 822 25.37 -16.94 -25.37
C THR A 822 26.69 -16.23 -25.64
N THR A 823 26.64 -14.91 -25.83
CA THR A 823 27.84 -14.06 -25.94
C THR A 823 28.30 -13.55 -24.58
N THR A 824 29.52 -13.04 -24.50
CA THR A 824 29.96 -12.20 -23.36
C THR A 824 29.06 -10.99 -23.14
N ASP A 825 28.45 -10.50 -24.20
CA ASP A 825 27.76 -9.21 -24.24
C ASP A 825 26.33 -9.37 -23.69
N ASP A 826 25.65 -10.47 -24.04
CA ASP A 826 24.39 -10.90 -23.40
C ASP A 826 24.53 -10.97 -21.86
N LEU A 827 25.71 -11.40 -21.38
CA LEU A 827 26.01 -11.56 -19.95
C LEU A 827 26.47 -10.25 -19.31
N GLN A 828 27.14 -9.37 -20.05
CA GLN A 828 27.57 -8.08 -19.55
C GLN A 828 26.37 -7.13 -19.35
N GLU A 829 25.36 -7.17 -20.22
CA GLU A 829 24.11 -6.41 -20.03
C GLU A 829 23.41 -6.82 -18.71
N LEU A 830 23.30 -8.12 -18.45
CA LEU A 830 22.71 -8.67 -17.23
C LEU A 830 23.48 -8.31 -15.95
N ILE A 831 24.80 -8.15 -16.05
CA ILE A 831 25.62 -7.65 -14.95
C ILE A 831 25.35 -6.15 -14.74
N ASN A 832 25.42 -5.36 -15.82
CA ASN A 832 25.27 -3.91 -15.79
C ASN A 832 23.93 -3.46 -15.18
N ARG A 833 22.83 -4.20 -15.40
CA ARG A 833 21.49 -3.87 -14.86
C ARG A 833 21.38 -3.94 -13.33
N ASN A 834 22.23 -4.71 -12.66
CA ASN A 834 22.50 -4.75 -11.21
C ASN A 834 21.35 -4.59 -10.17
N SER A 835 20.07 -4.77 -10.53
CA SER A 835 18.93 -4.65 -9.61
C SER A 835 18.96 -5.69 -8.49
N THR A 836 18.79 -5.21 -7.26
CA THR A 836 18.53 -6.04 -6.06
C THR A 836 17.05 -6.37 -5.93
N CYS A 837 16.14 -5.46 -6.34
CA CYS A 837 14.70 -5.70 -6.37
C CYS A 837 14.36 -6.98 -7.13
N GLY A 838 14.82 -7.12 -8.38
CA GLY A 838 14.56 -8.31 -9.19
C GLY A 838 15.06 -9.59 -8.53
N CYS A 839 16.26 -9.55 -7.93
CA CYS A 839 16.85 -10.70 -7.25
C CYS A 839 15.97 -11.20 -6.09
N GLU A 840 15.42 -10.29 -5.29
CA GLU A 840 14.56 -10.66 -4.16
C GLU A 840 13.13 -11.02 -4.58
N LEU A 841 12.58 -10.40 -5.63
CA LEU A 841 11.30 -10.83 -6.23
C LEU A 841 11.37 -12.29 -6.69
N LYS A 842 12.47 -12.75 -7.29
CA LYS A 842 12.67 -14.18 -7.60
C LYS A 842 12.61 -15.05 -6.34
N ARG A 843 13.38 -14.69 -5.31
CA ARG A 843 13.47 -15.47 -4.05
C ARG A 843 12.13 -15.53 -3.32
N LEU A 844 11.33 -14.46 -3.39
CA LEU A 844 9.95 -14.44 -2.93
C LEU A 844 9.07 -15.45 -3.69
N THR A 845 9.20 -15.56 -5.02
CA THR A 845 8.48 -16.57 -5.81
C THR A 845 8.86 -17.99 -5.41
N ASP A 846 10.15 -18.29 -5.24
CA ASP A 846 10.59 -19.59 -4.72
C ASP A 846 10.01 -19.89 -3.34
N HIS A 847 9.92 -18.89 -2.44
CA HIS A 847 9.34 -19.08 -1.11
C HIS A 847 7.82 -19.28 -1.15
N VAL A 848 7.08 -18.52 -1.97
CA VAL A 848 5.64 -18.70 -2.20
C VAL A 848 5.35 -20.11 -2.73
N ILE A 849 6.09 -20.56 -3.74
CA ILE A 849 5.98 -21.91 -4.30
C ILE A 849 6.24 -22.97 -3.22
N ARG A 850 7.28 -22.79 -2.41
CA ARG A 850 7.65 -23.74 -1.34
C ARG A 850 6.57 -23.84 -0.26
N ASN A 851 6.08 -22.70 0.23
CA ASN A 851 5.07 -22.59 1.28
C ASN A 851 3.71 -23.21 0.86
N VAL A 852 3.22 -22.92 -0.35
CA VAL A 852 1.99 -23.55 -0.86
C VAL A 852 2.13 -25.08 -0.96
N ASN A 853 3.28 -25.56 -1.44
CA ASN A 853 3.57 -26.99 -1.52
C ASN A 853 3.72 -27.65 -0.14
N GLU A 854 4.31 -26.97 0.85
CA GLU A 854 4.45 -27.49 2.22
C GLU A 854 3.09 -27.62 2.92
N ILE A 855 2.23 -26.61 2.81
CA ILE A 855 0.86 -26.64 3.34
C ILE A 855 0.04 -27.77 2.69
N ARG A 856 0.19 -27.96 1.37
CA ARG A 856 -0.46 -29.06 0.64
C ARG A 856 0.08 -30.45 1.02
N ASN A 857 1.40 -30.60 1.18
CA ASN A 857 2.03 -31.86 1.59
C ASN A 857 1.72 -32.24 3.05
N THR A 858 1.56 -31.25 3.94
CA THR A 858 1.22 -31.48 5.35
C THR A 858 -0.27 -31.72 5.59
N THR A 859 -1.16 -31.21 4.72
CA THR A 859 -2.59 -31.57 4.72
C THR A 859 -3.07 -32.05 3.34
N PRO A 860 -2.75 -33.30 2.93
CA PRO A 860 -3.03 -33.80 1.58
C PRO A 860 -4.53 -34.04 1.28
N GLU A 861 -5.35 -34.23 2.31
CA GLU A 861 -6.81 -34.40 2.23
C GLU A 861 -7.59 -33.06 2.31
N ALA A 862 -6.88 -31.92 2.36
CA ALA A 862 -7.49 -30.60 2.49
C ALA A 862 -8.04 -30.09 1.14
N SER A 863 -9.17 -29.38 1.15
CA SER A 863 -9.68 -28.72 -0.04
C SER A 863 -8.79 -27.54 -0.44
N ALA A 864 -8.94 -27.05 -1.68
CA ALA A 864 -8.27 -25.82 -2.11
C ALA A 864 -8.59 -24.63 -1.20
N ASN A 865 -9.78 -24.59 -0.57
CA ASN A 865 -10.20 -23.52 0.34
C ASN A 865 -9.51 -23.63 1.71
N ASP A 866 -9.40 -24.85 2.26
CA ASP A 866 -8.63 -25.12 3.47
C ASP A 866 -7.14 -24.77 3.29
N VAL A 867 -6.60 -24.98 2.09
CA VAL A 867 -5.26 -24.54 1.71
C VAL A 867 -5.21 -23.01 1.58
N ARG A 868 -6.20 -22.37 0.94
CA ARG A 868 -6.29 -20.91 0.76
C ARG A 868 -6.28 -20.18 2.10
N VAL A 869 -7.13 -20.56 3.05
CA VAL A 869 -7.18 -19.95 4.39
C VAL A 869 -5.83 -20.08 5.14
N LYS A 870 -5.10 -21.18 4.97
CA LYS A 870 -3.77 -21.38 5.58
C LYS A 870 -2.68 -20.55 4.89
N VAL A 871 -2.63 -20.58 3.55
CA VAL A 871 -1.62 -19.83 2.77
C VAL A 871 -1.78 -18.34 3.00
N TYR A 872 -3.02 -17.81 2.98
CA TYR A 872 -3.30 -16.40 3.25
C TYR A 872 -2.97 -15.97 4.69
N LYS A 873 -2.84 -16.91 5.63
CA LYS A 873 -2.37 -16.67 7.01
C LYS A 873 -0.89 -17.03 7.25
N SER A 874 -0.15 -17.38 6.20
CA SER A 874 1.28 -17.72 6.29
C SER A 874 2.18 -16.49 6.36
N PRO A 875 3.37 -16.56 7.01
CA PRO A 875 4.35 -15.46 7.02
C PRO A 875 4.77 -15.00 5.62
N THR A 876 4.80 -15.91 4.64
CA THR A 876 5.14 -15.56 3.25
C THR A 876 4.15 -14.57 2.65
N VAL A 877 2.85 -14.74 2.93
CA VAL A 877 1.80 -13.80 2.45
C VAL A 877 1.74 -12.54 3.32
N MET A 878 1.80 -12.71 4.64
CA MET A 878 1.62 -11.63 5.61
C MET A 878 2.80 -10.65 5.67
N ASN A 879 4.03 -11.14 5.47
CA ASN A 879 5.26 -10.42 5.77
C ASN A 879 6.20 -10.35 4.55
N ASP A 880 6.54 -11.49 3.93
CA ASP A 880 7.57 -11.51 2.89
C ASP A 880 7.11 -10.82 1.59
N ILE A 881 5.87 -11.05 1.12
CA ILE A 881 5.32 -10.34 -0.06
C ILE A 881 5.32 -8.81 0.19
N PRO A 882 4.74 -8.27 1.27
CA PRO A 882 4.82 -6.84 1.58
C PRO A 882 6.25 -6.29 1.68
N ALA A 883 7.15 -6.99 2.39
CA ALA A 883 8.51 -6.51 2.65
C ALA A 883 9.39 -6.48 1.39
N VAL A 884 9.40 -7.55 0.60
CA VAL A 884 10.20 -7.61 -0.65
C VAL A 884 9.64 -6.65 -1.70
N THR A 885 8.31 -6.52 -1.83
CA THR A 885 7.74 -5.50 -2.72
C THR A 885 8.04 -4.07 -2.25
N ASN A 886 8.07 -3.79 -0.94
CA ASN A 886 8.46 -2.47 -0.45
C ASN A 886 9.97 -2.20 -0.56
N LEU A 887 10.83 -3.22 -0.44
CA LEU A 887 12.27 -3.09 -0.70
C LEU A 887 12.55 -2.57 -2.13
N CYS A 888 11.76 -3.00 -3.12
CA CYS A 888 11.84 -2.50 -4.50
C CYS A 888 11.61 -0.99 -4.64
N MET A 889 10.88 -0.34 -3.72
CA MET A 889 10.66 1.12 -3.75
C MET A 889 11.98 1.89 -3.74
N LYS A 890 13.04 1.34 -3.11
CA LYS A 890 14.36 1.99 -3.05
C LYS A 890 15.00 2.18 -4.42
N GLU A 891 14.82 1.23 -5.33
CA GLU A 891 15.33 1.34 -6.70
C GLU A 891 14.37 2.17 -7.56
N LEU A 892 13.06 1.94 -7.42
CA LEU A 892 12.02 2.67 -8.15
C LEU A 892 12.06 4.19 -7.88
N LEU A 893 12.27 4.63 -6.64
CA LEU A 893 12.39 6.06 -6.29
C LEU A 893 13.70 6.71 -6.75
N GLY A 894 14.68 5.93 -7.22
CA GLY A 894 15.88 6.43 -7.87
C GLY A 894 15.69 6.77 -9.35
N GLU A 895 14.67 6.20 -10.00
CA GLU A 895 14.45 6.28 -11.45
C GLU A 895 13.07 6.84 -11.85
N LYS A 896 12.09 6.85 -10.92
CA LYS A 896 10.68 7.21 -11.17
C LYS A 896 10.17 8.27 -10.18
N THR A 897 9.01 8.85 -10.50
CA THR A 897 8.25 9.67 -9.54
C THR A 897 7.68 8.83 -8.41
N LEU A 898 7.36 9.49 -7.29
CA LEU A 898 6.75 8.88 -6.10
C LEU A 898 5.52 8.03 -6.45
N THR A 899 4.60 8.59 -7.24
CA THR A 899 3.37 7.93 -7.70
C THR A 899 3.66 6.65 -8.48
N VAL A 900 4.50 6.72 -9.53
CA VAL A 900 4.76 5.55 -10.40
C VAL A 900 5.58 4.48 -9.67
N ALA A 901 6.40 4.86 -8.68
CA ALA A 901 7.06 3.90 -7.80
C ALA A 901 6.03 3.09 -6.97
N PHE A 902 5.10 3.78 -6.29
CA PHE A 902 4.03 3.13 -5.53
C PHE A 902 3.11 2.28 -6.44
N GLU A 903 2.68 2.78 -7.60
CA GLU A 903 1.92 2.01 -8.59
C GLU A 903 2.63 0.71 -9.00
N THR A 904 3.94 0.79 -9.24
CA THR A 904 4.75 -0.39 -9.60
C THR A 904 4.75 -1.41 -8.46
N ARG A 905 4.92 -0.97 -7.20
CA ARG A 905 4.85 -1.84 -6.02
C ARG A 905 3.49 -2.48 -5.84
N ASP A 906 2.42 -1.69 -5.97
CA ASP A 906 1.05 -2.16 -5.74
C ASP A 906 0.62 -3.15 -6.84
N MET A 907 1.11 -2.95 -8.07
CA MET A 907 0.99 -3.93 -9.15
C MET A 907 1.77 -5.21 -8.85
N LEU A 908 3.03 -5.14 -8.37
CA LEU A 908 3.79 -6.33 -7.94
C LEU A 908 3.04 -7.13 -6.85
N ARG A 909 2.43 -6.45 -5.88
CA ARG A 909 1.59 -7.08 -4.83
C ARG A 909 0.40 -7.82 -5.43
N LYS A 910 -0.31 -7.22 -6.39
CA LYS A 910 -1.39 -7.88 -7.17
C LYS A 910 -0.85 -9.10 -7.95
N THR A 911 0.31 -9.01 -8.59
CA THR A 911 0.95 -10.12 -9.31
C THR A 911 1.17 -11.33 -8.41
N PHE A 912 1.73 -11.11 -7.22
CA PHE A 912 1.96 -12.19 -6.26
C PHE A 912 0.67 -12.82 -5.74
N GLY A 913 -0.41 -12.05 -5.59
CA GLY A 913 -1.74 -12.60 -5.28
C GLY A 913 -2.26 -13.57 -6.34
N VAL A 914 -2.11 -13.23 -7.62
CA VAL A 914 -2.50 -14.13 -8.72
C VAL A 914 -1.63 -15.39 -8.75
N ILE A 915 -0.32 -15.28 -8.51
CA ILE A 915 0.59 -16.44 -8.40
C ILE A 915 0.18 -17.34 -7.22
N VAL A 916 -0.10 -16.78 -6.05
CA VAL A 916 -0.56 -17.50 -4.86
C VAL A 916 -1.84 -18.28 -5.16
N ASP A 917 -2.86 -17.61 -5.71
CA ASP A 917 -4.14 -18.24 -6.03
C ASP A 917 -4.00 -19.33 -7.10
N GLN A 918 -3.25 -19.09 -8.18
CA GLN A 918 -3.05 -20.10 -9.23
C GLN A 918 -2.30 -21.34 -8.72
N LEU A 919 -1.36 -21.21 -7.77
CA LEU A 919 -0.71 -22.35 -7.13
C LEU A 919 -1.66 -23.11 -6.17
N ILE A 920 -2.57 -22.39 -5.51
CA ILE A 920 -3.62 -22.98 -4.67
C ILE A 920 -4.65 -23.72 -5.51
N ASP A 921 -5.02 -23.20 -6.68
CA ASP A 921 -6.09 -23.75 -7.52
C ASP A 921 -5.60 -24.85 -8.47
N THR A 922 -4.39 -24.76 -9.03
CA THR A 922 -3.87 -25.77 -9.99
C THR A 922 -3.16 -26.96 -9.32
N GLY A 923 -2.63 -26.82 -8.10
CA GLY A 923 -1.90 -27.90 -7.44
C GLY A 923 -2.74 -29.16 -7.19
N THR A 924 -2.21 -30.34 -7.51
CA THR A 924 -2.86 -31.62 -7.16
C THR A 924 -1.96 -32.52 -6.31
N THR A 925 -2.46 -32.89 -5.12
CA THR A 925 -1.79 -33.80 -4.18
C THR A 925 -2.39 -35.20 -4.25
N ASP A 926 -2.35 -35.82 -5.42
CA ASP A 926 -2.95 -37.15 -5.70
C ASP A 926 -2.14 -38.34 -5.12
N MET A 927 -1.46 -38.10 -3.98
CA MET A 927 -0.48 -38.96 -3.35
C MET A 927 0.68 -39.40 -4.28
N GLY A 928 1.07 -38.53 -5.21
CA GLY A 928 2.31 -38.65 -5.97
C GLY A 928 2.19 -39.43 -7.28
N LYS A 929 1.07 -39.28 -7.99
CA LYS A 929 0.84 -39.90 -9.31
C LYS A 929 0.92 -38.89 -10.46
N ASN A 930 0.35 -37.70 -10.29
CA ASN A 930 0.25 -36.67 -11.33
C ASN A 930 1.18 -35.45 -11.12
N VAL A 931 1.80 -35.32 -9.93
CA VAL A 931 2.87 -34.33 -9.66
C VAL A 931 3.98 -34.34 -10.73
N ALA A 932 4.18 -35.49 -11.39
CA ALA A 932 5.11 -35.67 -12.51
C ALA A 932 4.70 -34.98 -13.84
N GLN A 933 3.51 -34.41 -13.94
CA GLN A 933 3.04 -33.67 -15.12
C GLN A 933 3.01 -32.14 -14.88
N ASP A 934 2.81 -31.72 -13.62
CA ASP A 934 2.74 -30.31 -13.22
C ASP A 934 4.13 -29.66 -12.97
N ASP A 935 5.20 -30.47 -12.86
CA ASP A 935 6.61 -30.02 -12.80
C ASP A 935 6.99 -29.09 -13.98
N TYR A 936 6.26 -29.17 -15.10
CA TYR A 936 6.38 -28.23 -16.21
C TYR A 936 6.01 -26.79 -15.80
N MET A 937 4.89 -26.58 -15.10
CA MET A 937 4.44 -25.24 -14.70
C MET A 937 5.40 -24.61 -13.67
N LEU A 938 5.86 -25.41 -12.70
CA LEU A 938 6.85 -25.00 -11.69
C LEU A 938 8.15 -24.48 -12.34
N LYS A 939 8.63 -25.22 -13.33
CA LYS A 939 9.87 -24.95 -14.07
C LYS A 939 9.74 -23.78 -15.03
N VAL A 940 8.59 -23.64 -15.69
CA VAL A 940 8.25 -22.52 -16.58
C VAL A 940 8.09 -21.22 -15.79
N ALA A 941 7.40 -21.25 -14.64
CA ALA A 941 7.27 -20.11 -13.73
C ALA A 941 8.65 -19.58 -13.32
N ASN A 942 9.50 -20.44 -12.76
CA ASN A 942 10.84 -20.04 -12.32
C ASN A 942 11.74 -19.57 -13.48
N MET A 943 11.70 -20.20 -14.66
CA MET A 943 12.53 -19.74 -15.78
C MET A 943 12.04 -18.42 -16.40
N GLY A 944 10.73 -18.18 -16.46
CA GLY A 944 10.16 -16.93 -16.94
C GLY A 944 10.33 -15.76 -15.97
N LEU A 945 10.00 -15.94 -14.68
CA LEU A 945 10.23 -14.91 -13.67
C LEU A 945 11.72 -14.59 -13.49
N VAL A 946 12.65 -15.54 -13.71
CA VAL A 946 14.08 -15.23 -13.73
C VAL A 946 14.45 -14.28 -14.87
N VAL A 947 13.94 -14.50 -16.09
CA VAL A 947 14.17 -13.56 -17.20
C VAL A 947 13.67 -12.16 -16.82
N LEU A 948 12.43 -12.07 -16.33
CA LEU A 948 11.80 -10.80 -15.92
C LEU A 948 12.53 -10.11 -14.75
N SER A 949 13.03 -10.87 -13.77
CA SER A 949 13.86 -10.37 -12.66
C SER A 949 15.19 -9.74 -13.10
N THR A 950 15.60 -9.97 -14.35
CA THR A 950 16.79 -9.37 -14.97
C THR A 950 16.46 -8.36 -16.07
N ILE A 951 15.17 -8.05 -16.26
CA ILE A 951 14.69 -6.99 -17.16
C ILE A 951 14.46 -5.71 -16.36
N ASP A 952 13.38 -5.64 -15.59
CA ASP A 952 12.93 -4.45 -14.83
C ASP A 952 11.69 -4.86 -14.01
N PRO A 953 11.52 -4.47 -12.72
CA PRO A 953 10.23 -4.59 -12.01
C PRO A 953 9.03 -4.01 -12.79
N THR A 954 9.21 -2.96 -13.60
CA THR A 954 8.16 -2.44 -14.50
C THR A 954 7.71 -3.49 -15.52
N GLY A 955 8.59 -4.38 -15.97
CA GLY A 955 8.23 -5.48 -16.87
C GLY A 955 7.31 -6.51 -16.21
N ILE A 956 7.52 -6.80 -14.93
CA ILE A 956 6.62 -7.68 -14.15
C ILE A 956 5.27 -7.00 -13.92
N ALA A 957 5.28 -5.70 -13.60
CA ALA A 957 4.07 -4.90 -13.44
C ALA A 957 3.25 -4.79 -14.75
N TYR A 958 3.93 -4.56 -15.89
CA TYR A 958 3.31 -4.43 -17.21
C TYR A 958 2.65 -5.74 -17.70
N MET A 959 3.23 -6.90 -17.38
CA MET A 959 2.53 -8.17 -17.61
C MET A 959 1.26 -8.25 -16.76
N ALA A 960 1.35 -7.94 -15.47
CA ALA A 960 0.22 -8.07 -14.55
C ALA A 960 -0.96 -7.18 -14.93
N SER A 961 -0.72 -5.96 -15.44
CA SER A 961 -1.79 -5.09 -15.96
C SER A 961 -2.58 -5.67 -17.13
N GLN A 962 -2.08 -6.71 -17.83
CA GLN A 962 -2.85 -7.42 -18.88
C GLN A 962 -3.89 -8.41 -18.31
N PHE A 963 -3.77 -8.78 -17.03
CA PHE A 963 -4.62 -9.79 -16.37
C PHE A 963 -5.44 -9.24 -15.21
N VAL A 964 -5.12 -8.03 -14.73
CA VAL A 964 -5.98 -7.27 -13.81
C VAL A 964 -7.17 -6.71 -14.60
N GLN A 965 -8.17 -7.57 -14.81
CA GLN A 965 -9.56 -7.14 -14.92
C GLN A 965 -9.91 -6.24 -13.71
N PRO A 966 -10.96 -5.39 -13.78
CA PRO A 966 -11.48 -4.66 -12.62
C PRO A 966 -12.06 -5.65 -11.60
N ILE A 967 -11.18 -6.30 -10.82
CA ILE A 967 -11.49 -7.26 -9.78
C ILE A 967 -10.91 -6.72 -8.47
N CYS A 968 -11.71 -6.75 -7.42
CA CYS A 968 -11.30 -6.38 -6.08
C CYS A 968 -10.33 -7.45 -5.55
N GLY A 969 -9.03 -7.27 -5.79
CA GLY A 969 -7.99 -8.17 -5.30
C GLY A 969 -7.90 -8.15 -3.77
N PRO A 970 -7.64 -9.29 -3.10
CA PRO A 970 -7.64 -9.35 -1.64
C PRO A 970 -6.52 -8.51 -1.05
N THR A 971 -6.85 -7.79 0.01
CA THR A 971 -6.05 -6.71 0.62
C THR A 971 -4.86 -7.19 1.47
N ALA A 972 -4.72 -8.52 1.65
CA ALA A 972 -3.73 -9.17 2.50
C ALA A 972 -2.27 -8.70 2.25
N TYR A 973 -1.93 -8.39 0.99
CA TYR A 973 -0.57 -8.11 0.53
C TYR A 973 -0.04 -6.70 0.88
N LEU A 974 -0.76 -5.92 1.70
CA LEU A 974 -0.26 -4.64 2.22
C LEU A 974 0.67 -4.80 3.44
N GLY A 975 0.49 -5.86 4.23
CA GLY A 975 1.32 -6.16 5.40
C GLY A 975 1.06 -5.27 6.62
N GLU A 976 2.02 -5.25 7.54
CA GLU A 976 2.10 -4.24 8.61
C GLU A 976 2.53 -2.89 8.04
N ILE A 977 1.90 -1.80 8.48
CA ILE A 977 2.27 -0.44 8.08
C ILE A 977 3.15 0.20 9.15
N ASP A 978 4.21 0.88 8.73
CA ASP A 978 5.14 1.57 9.64
C ASP A 978 4.62 2.98 10.00
N ASP A 979 5.09 3.52 11.13
CA ASP A 979 4.62 4.75 11.76
C ASP A 979 4.56 5.97 10.82
N GLY A 980 3.57 6.84 11.05
CA GLY A 980 3.40 8.11 10.32
C GLY A 980 2.03 8.77 10.51
N ARG A 981 1.82 9.91 9.86
CA ARG A 981 0.51 10.60 9.83
C ARG A 981 -0.46 9.85 8.94
N LEU A 982 -1.77 9.90 9.23
CA LEU A 982 -2.75 9.06 8.51
C LEU A 982 -2.78 9.29 6.98
N SER A 983 -2.55 10.50 6.49
CA SER A 983 -2.52 10.81 5.05
C SER A 983 -1.22 10.41 4.35
N ASP A 984 -0.09 10.33 5.07
CA ASP A 984 1.17 9.78 4.54
C ASP A 984 1.18 8.23 4.64
N ALA A 985 0.78 7.69 5.79
CA ALA A 985 0.96 6.28 6.17
C ALA A 985 -0.24 5.37 5.83
N LEU A 986 -1.47 5.79 6.16
CA LEU A 986 -2.70 4.97 6.02
C LEU A 986 -3.55 5.34 4.79
N GLY A 987 -3.11 6.31 3.98
CA GLY A 987 -3.84 6.76 2.79
C GLY A 987 -5.15 7.48 3.12
N LEU A 988 -5.19 8.24 4.22
CA LEU A 988 -6.34 9.08 4.57
C LEU A 988 -6.68 10.03 3.42
N THR A 989 -7.92 9.96 2.94
CA THR A 989 -8.49 10.81 1.89
C THR A 989 -9.90 11.25 2.27
N THR A 990 -10.35 12.36 1.71
CA THR A 990 -11.72 12.88 1.90
C THR A 990 -12.29 13.35 0.56
N VAL A 991 -13.58 13.09 0.32
CA VAL A 991 -14.31 13.55 -0.87
C VAL A 991 -15.45 14.48 -0.42
N ASP A 992 -15.62 15.60 -1.13
CA ASP A 992 -16.47 16.75 -0.77
C ASP A 992 -16.14 17.35 0.62
N GLU A 993 -16.89 18.37 1.05
CA GLU A 993 -16.45 19.25 2.15
C GLU A 993 -16.69 18.72 3.57
N ALA A 994 -17.57 17.72 3.77
CA ALA A 994 -17.96 17.26 5.12
C ALA A 994 -16.79 16.88 6.02
N PHE A 995 -15.75 16.22 5.50
CA PHE A 995 -14.64 15.71 6.30
C PHE A 995 -13.30 16.44 6.10
N VAL A 996 -13.27 17.49 5.25
CA VAL A 996 -12.06 18.27 4.94
C VAL A 996 -11.40 18.78 6.21
N GLY A 997 -10.10 18.48 6.37
CA GLY A 997 -9.31 18.83 7.55
C GLY A 997 -9.39 17.84 8.71
N SER A 998 -9.89 16.62 8.47
CA SER A 998 -9.63 15.47 9.35
C SER A 998 -8.14 15.08 9.29
N TYR A 999 -7.57 14.62 10.40
CA TYR A 999 -6.14 14.31 10.52
C TYR A 999 -5.88 13.29 11.65
N GLY A 1000 -4.62 12.87 11.82
CA GLY A 1000 -4.21 12.05 12.96
C GLY A 1000 -2.91 11.29 12.76
N THR A 1001 -2.65 10.29 13.59
CA THR A 1001 -1.42 9.48 13.57
C THR A 1001 -1.67 7.97 13.61
N TRP A 1002 -0.72 7.22 13.06
CA TRP A 1002 -0.58 5.77 13.19
C TRP A 1002 0.77 5.45 13.83
N THR A 1003 0.76 4.63 14.87
CA THR A 1003 1.96 3.97 15.40
C THR A 1003 1.80 2.45 15.30
N LYS A 1004 2.87 1.76 14.88
CA LYS A 1004 2.88 0.30 14.74
C LYS A 1004 2.96 -0.40 16.09
N SER A 1005 3.75 0.14 17.02
CA SER A 1005 3.78 -0.28 18.42
C SER A 1005 2.71 0.51 19.20
N GLY A 1006 1.78 -0.16 19.88
CA GLY A 1006 0.63 0.52 20.48
C GLY A 1006 -0.30 -0.36 21.33
N ASP A 1007 -1.41 0.22 21.77
CA ASP A 1007 -2.34 -0.35 22.74
C ASP A 1007 -3.54 -1.09 22.12
N GLY A 1008 -3.52 -1.34 20.81
CA GLY A 1008 -4.55 -2.09 20.09
C GLY A 1008 -5.81 -1.30 19.74
N VAL A 1009 -5.83 0.03 19.93
CA VAL A 1009 -7.04 0.87 19.77
C VAL A 1009 -7.07 1.63 18.44
N VAL A 1010 -8.28 1.78 17.90
CA VAL A 1010 -8.67 2.75 16.87
C VAL A 1010 -9.54 3.81 17.55
N HIS A 1011 -8.97 4.99 17.83
CA HIS A 1011 -9.63 6.10 18.52
C HIS A 1011 -10.07 7.17 17.51
N LEU A 1012 -11.38 7.39 17.39
CA LEU A 1012 -11.96 8.41 16.51
C LEU A 1012 -12.56 9.56 17.32
N ILE A 1013 -11.98 10.76 17.18
CA ILE A 1013 -12.43 11.99 17.83
C ILE A 1013 -13.27 12.77 16.81
N MET A 1014 -14.59 12.64 16.86
CA MET A 1014 -15.50 13.30 15.91
C MET A 1014 -15.81 14.72 16.34
N GLU A 1015 -15.28 15.72 15.63
CA GLU A 1015 -15.43 17.15 15.91
C GLU A 1015 -16.49 17.79 15.00
N SER A 1016 -17.72 17.99 15.49
CA SER A 1016 -18.74 18.71 14.74
C SER A 1016 -18.59 20.22 14.86
N VAL A 1017 -18.42 20.87 13.71
CA VAL A 1017 -18.71 22.30 13.50
C VAL A 1017 -19.95 22.51 12.61
N ASP A 1018 -20.70 21.45 12.32
CA ASP A 1018 -22.05 21.57 11.76
C ASP A 1018 -23.01 22.16 12.82
N ILE A 1019 -23.94 22.99 12.33
CA ILE A 1019 -25.00 23.64 13.13
C ILE A 1019 -26.25 22.75 13.25
N TYR A 1020 -26.21 21.53 12.69
CA TYR A 1020 -27.23 20.49 12.81
C TYR A 1020 -26.66 19.22 13.45
N ASP A 1021 -27.52 18.44 14.11
CA ASP A 1021 -27.18 17.08 14.55
C ASP A 1021 -26.96 16.19 13.33
N VAL A 1022 -25.82 15.49 13.27
CA VAL A 1022 -25.49 14.57 12.18
C VAL A 1022 -25.40 13.12 12.67
N LYS A 1023 -25.37 12.20 11.72
CA LYS A 1023 -24.97 10.81 11.96
C LYS A 1023 -23.79 10.47 11.06
N VAL A 1024 -22.69 10.01 11.64
CA VAL A 1024 -21.61 9.37 10.90
C VAL A 1024 -21.93 7.88 10.77
N VAL A 1025 -21.87 7.33 9.55
CA VAL A 1025 -21.96 5.89 9.32
C VAL A 1025 -20.55 5.38 9.06
N ILE A 1026 -20.11 4.39 9.85
CA ILE A 1026 -18.79 3.77 9.74
C ILE A 1026 -18.94 2.44 9.00
N HIS A 1027 -18.21 2.28 7.91
CA HIS A 1027 -18.07 1.06 7.12
C HIS A 1027 -16.67 0.48 7.26
N SER A 1028 -16.56 -0.85 7.21
CA SER A 1028 -15.34 -1.62 7.45
C SER A 1028 -15.20 -2.73 6.41
N GLY A 1029 -14.45 -2.49 5.33
CA GLY A 1029 -14.24 -3.44 4.23
C GLY A 1029 -15.37 -3.50 3.20
N GLY A 1030 -16.23 -2.48 3.18
CA GLY A 1030 -17.46 -2.40 2.39
C GLY A 1030 -18.72 -2.47 3.26
N ASP A 1031 -18.74 -3.43 4.19
CA ASP A 1031 -19.84 -3.65 5.14
C ASP A 1031 -20.06 -2.46 6.09
N LYS A 1032 -21.32 -2.18 6.40
CA LYS A 1032 -21.69 -1.19 7.44
C LYS A 1032 -21.41 -1.78 8.83
N TYR A 1033 -20.56 -1.11 9.60
CA TYR A 1033 -20.09 -1.54 10.92
C TYR A 1033 -20.78 -0.81 12.07
N ALA A 1034 -20.88 0.53 12.04
CA ALA A 1034 -21.47 1.32 13.12
C ALA A 1034 -22.22 2.58 12.65
N GLU A 1035 -23.04 3.15 13.55
CA GLU A 1035 -23.65 4.47 13.40
C GLU A 1035 -23.36 5.32 14.65
N VAL A 1036 -22.66 6.44 14.49
CA VAL A 1036 -22.36 7.40 15.58
C VAL A 1036 -23.23 8.64 15.39
N LYS A 1037 -23.87 9.12 16.46
CA LYS A 1037 -24.65 10.37 16.46
C LYS A 1037 -23.78 11.47 17.04
N VAL A 1038 -23.56 12.54 16.27
CA VAL A 1038 -22.74 13.68 16.68
C VAL A 1038 -23.63 14.93 16.71
N PRO A 1039 -24.01 15.42 17.90
CA PRO A 1039 -24.82 16.64 18.04
C PRO A 1039 -24.13 17.89 17.48
N ALA A 1040 -24.93 18.87 17.07
CA ALA A 1040 -24.46 20.15 16.52
C ALA A 1040 -23.42 20.83 17.43
N GLY A 1041 -22.26 21.20 16.88
CA GLY A 1041 -21.21 21.91 17.62
C GLY A 1041 -20.55 21.13 18.78
N THR A 1042 -20.57 19.79 18.76
CA THR A 1042 -20.00 18.95 19.83
C THR A 1042 -18.90 18.00 19.35
N THR A 1043 -18.04 17.59 20.28
CA THR A 1043 -17.08 16.49 20.08
C THR A 1043 -17.62 15.19 20.68
N VAL A 1044 -17.53 14.08 19.94
CA VAL A 1044 -17.92 12.73 20.37
C VAL A 1044 -16.79 11.77 20.03
N THR A 1045 -16.37 10.93 20.99
CA THR A 1045 -15.39 9.86 20.72
C THR A 1045 -16.08 8.56 20.33
N TRP A 1046 -15.40 7.76 19.52
CA TRP A 1046 -15.79 6.40 19.19
C TRP A 1046 -14.54 5.53 19.12
N ASP A 1047 -14.61 4.34 19.70
CA ASP A 1047 -13.49 3.41 19.81
C ASP A 1047 -13.82 2.11 19.05
N ALA A 1048 -12.76 1.41 18.64
CA ALA A 1048 -12.78 0.02 18.18
C ALA A 1048 -11.39 -0.61 18.39
N THR A 1049 -11.28 -1.94 18.32
CA THR A 1049 -9.96 -2.60 18.41
C THR A 1049 -9.34 -2.87 17.03
N ILE A 1050 -8.01 -2.77 16.94
CA ILE A 1050 -7.25 -3.07 15.71
C ILE A 1050 -7.56 -4.49 15.18
N PRO A 1051 -7.64 -5.57 15.99
CA PRO A 1051 -8.01 -6.89 15.46
C PRO A 1051 -9.43 -7.01 14.88
N GLU A 1052 -10.36 -6.11 15.22
CA GLU A 1052 -11.68 -6.04 14.58
C GLU A 1052 -11.65 -5.37 13.21
N LEU A 1053 -10.83 -4.32 13.05
CA LEU A 1053 -10.83 -3.46 11.85
C LEU A 1053 -9.64 -3.69 10.91
N GLN A 1054 -8.59 -4.38 11.34
CA GLN A 1054 -7.40 -4.65 10.53
C GLN A 1054 -7.72 -5.36 9.22
N ASP A 1055 -6.90 -5.06 8.22
CA ASP A 1055 -6.96 -5.56 6.84
C ASP A 1055 -8.15 -5.04 6.01
N LYS A 1056 -8.77 -3.95 6.47
CA LYS A 1056 -9.99 -3.39 5.87
C LYS A 1056 -9.84 -1.90 5.59
N THR A 1057 -10.62 -1.45 4.62
CA THR A 1057 -10.94 -0.04 4.42
C THR A 1057 -11.87 0.44 5.53
N LEU A 1058 -11.57 1.60 6.13
CA LEU A 1058 -12.45 2.30 7.04
C LEU A 1058 -13.03 3.51 6.31
N TYR A 1059 -14.29 3.40 5.91
CA TYR A 1059 -15.01 4.42 5.15
C TYR A 1059 -16.09 5.06 6.03
N LEU A 1060 -16.11 6.39 6.09
CA LEU A 1060 -17.05 7.18 6.87
C LEU A 1060 -17.91 8.04 5.93
N ASP A 1061 -19.23 7.96 6.04
CA ASP A 1061 -20.15 8.95 5.44
C ASP A 1061 -20.82 9.82 6.52
N ARG A 1062 -21.28 11.03 6.14
CA ARG A 1062 -21.94 11.99 7.05
C ARG A 1062 -23.41 12.21 6.66
N TRP A 1063 -24.28 11.30 7.09
CA TRP A 1063 -25.72 11.41 6.93
C TRP A 1063 -26.34 12.60 7.69
N ARG A 1064 -27.17 13.36 6.98
CA ARG A 1064 -27.98 14.46 7.51
C ARG A 1064 -29.40 14.39 6.93
N PRO A 1065 -30.47 14.54 7.72
CA PRO A 1065 -31.83 14.47 7.20
C PRO A 1065 -32.14 15.68 6.32
N GLY A 1066 -32.41 15.46 5.04
CA GLY A 1066 -32.72 16.54 4.09
C GLY A 1066 -34.08 17.20 4.35
N ILE A 1067 -34.37 18.28 3.60
CA ILE A 1067 -35.57 19.14 3.74
C ILE A 1067 -36.92 18.39 3.65
N PHE A 1068 -36.94 17.16 3.12
CA PHE A 1068 -38.12 16.28 3.06
C PHE A 1068 -37.99 14.97 3.87
N GLY A 1069 -37.00 14.85 4.75
CA GLY A 1069 -36.75 13.65 5.55
C GLY A 1069 -36.23 12.44 4.78
N LEU A 1070 -35.88 12.61 3.50
CA LEU A 1070 -35.21 11.60 2.68
C LEU A 1070 -33.71 11.53 3.05
N PRO A 1071 -33.09 10.33 3.06
CA PRO A 1071 -31.65 10.19 3.16
C PRO A 1071 -30.93 10.86 2.00
N GLY A 1072 -29.76 11.44 2.27
CA GLY A 1072 -28.78 11.84 1.27
C GLY A 1072 -27.37 11.65 1.83
N SER A 1073 -26.51 11.01 1.03
CA SER A 1073 -25.05 10.90 1.24
C SER A 1073 -24.28 12.13 0.77
N SER A 1074 -24.97 13.12 0.21
CA SER A 1074 -24.45 14.32 -0.46
C SER A 1074 -23.84 15.38 0.49
N GLY A 1075 -22.98 14.94 1.40
CA GLY A 1075 -22.15 15.81 2.24
C GLY A 1075 -20.66 15.62 2.04
N GLY A 1076 -20.26 14.39 1.73
CA GLY A 1076 -18.87 13.97 1.65
C GLY A 1076 -18.59 12.70 2.44
N SER A 1077 -17.40 12.14 2.21
CA SER A 1077 -16.89 10.97 2.89
C SER A 1077 -15.41 11.10 3.26
N LEU A 1078 -14.99 10.20 4.15
CA LEU A 1078 -13.61 10.02 4.57
C LEU A 1078 -13.24 8.54 4.41
N LEU A 1079 -12.00 8.27 4.03
CA LEU A 1079 -11.50 6.92 3.84
C LEU A 1079 -10.05 6.78 4.29
N LEU A 1080 -9.73 5.71 5.02
CA LEU A 1080 -8.37 5.24 5.25
C LEU A 1080 -8.28 3.70 5.24
N TRP A 1081 -7.05 3.17 5.28
CA TRP A 1081 -6.76 1.75 5.48
C TRP A 1081 -6.42 1.46 6.94
N VAL A 1082 -7.07 0.47 7.59
CA VAL A 1082 -6.68 0.03 8.94
C VAL A 1082 -5.75 -1.18 8.82
N PRO A 1083 -4.47 -1.07 9.23
CA PRO A 1083 -3.49 -2.13 9.08
C PRO A 1083 -3.54 -3.15 10.21
N ARG A 1084 -2.90 -4.31 10.00
CA ARG A 1084 -2.51 -5.22 11.07
C ARG A 1084 -1.32 -4.66 11.85
N SER A 1085 -1.14 -5.08 13.11
CA SER A 1085 0.16 -5.00 13.80
C SER A 1085 0.36 -6.17 14.77
N SER A 1086 1.52 -6.82 14.71
CA SER A 1086 1.99 -7.77 15.73
C SER A 1086 2.52 -7.12 17.02
N GLU A 1087 2.64 -5.78 17.00
CA GLU A 1087 3.02 -4.93 18.13
C GLU A 1087 1.80 -4.15 18.71
N GLY A 1088 0.58 -4.62 18.42
CA GLY A 1088 -0.68 -4.04 18.87
C GLY A 1088 -1.17 -2.91 17.97
N GLY A 1089 -0.33 -1.89 17.78
CA GLY A 1089 -0.64 -0.68 17.01
C GLY A 1089 -1.61 0.28 17.68
N HIS A 1090 -1.65 1.52 17.21
CA HIS A 1090 -2.61 2.54 17.67
C HIS A 1090 -2.91 3.52 16.53
N LEU A 1091 -4.21 3.78 16.30
CA LEU A 1091 -4.70 4.74 15.31
C LEU A 1091 -5.48 5.83 16.04
N GLU A 1092 -4.97 7.05 16.05
CA GLU A 1092 -5.67 8.23 16.59
C GLU A 1092 -6.09 9.14 15.44
N MET A 1093 -7.39 9.46 15.31
CA MET A 1093 -7.91 10.30 14.24
C MET A 1093 -8.91 11.36 14.74
N HIS A 1094 -8.57 12.63 14.52
CA HIS A 1094 -9.52 13.74 14.54
C HIS A 1094 -10.37 13.72 13.27
N VAL A 1095 -11.60 13.23 13.39
CA VAL A 1095 -12.62 13.22 12.33
C VAL A 1095 -13.34 14.56 12.36
N ARG A 1096 -12.92 15.49 11.50
CA ARG A 1096 -13.54 16.80 11.36
C ARG A 1096 -14.89 16.67 10.65
N ILE A 1097 -15.93 17.33 11.16
CA ILE A 1097 -17.26 17.33 10.55
C ILE A 1097 -17.70 18.77 10.29
N ASN A 1098 -17.60 19.19 9.04
CA ASN A 1098 -18.04 20.49 8.55
C ASN A 1098 -19.53 20.45 8.13
N PRO A 1099 -20.26 21.60 8.21
CA PRO A 1099 -21.57 21.72 7.59
C PRO A 1099 -21.47 21.64 6.07
N SER A 1100 -22.57 21.22 5.43
CA SER A 1100 -22.85 21.36 3.98
C SER A 1100 -24.38 21.44 3.75
#